data_AF-A0A957FFB6-F1
#
_entry.id   AF-A0A957FFB6-F1
#
_cell.length_a   1.000
_cell.length_b   1.000
_cell.length_c   1.000
_cell.angle_alpha   90.00
_cell.angle_beta   90.00
_cell.angle_gamma   90.00
#
_symmetry.space_group_name_H-M   'P 1'
#
loop_
_entity.id
_entity.type
_entity.pdbx_description
1 polymer ?
#
loop_
_entity_poly.entity_id
_entity_poly.type
_entity_poly.pdbx_seq_one_letter_code
_entity_poly.pdbx_strand_id
1 'polypeptide(L)'
;MSESLLGILLVTLLFLLILVGLLPEVLRWLAERNVQRRQQLVQAVRRLEQELRTLSVQLDPFHSLQAPQYRRIDDEVTQLLAQVQAEREAMAAPGALPFPRVTAVHWAIQHFAAYPRDAGRILYTWQRLRDMQRMVTAGEAVLAAAHQELGRLHQMPQQFCQDSQAILQQLQQVRDRLQQERGAGVTALETWEEEYGRLRRQAVQLNQQLQATETISLEAADALGQALNEVEAALARLDQGTQQLQQARLALDETFQRSSKTFADVEARVDTTRVPEGLHLLLGLITILHEETAVLRRNTQFPQATALLADSDALIALAAEVIAAGRQVQGVLPLLADSLTPQAIATLHQQLQRSEDELADRLEQLERQPAEVLPRPLLAVLRDVQTRMQQMQVEAAALQQAERDAAQRLARDLNQATTELNRAWQALQRTLPLAEGDLLAKKYHGLLQQRREAQGRPLPLQKLVAAARELTADIVTSHDYLRLRFENLGKLVRDYPQFVSAVEQDAAQWRCLQTQVAQVKECAMGIQQVWQKVKGTGWLDETHELLDEVKQLHQRAQTAYTDLEQQLQQFDNIVAHIERTIDYVQGAAGEMMDNGRINRVLGMVDMQYDEAYRAATCEQALAALQRAESFVNGLVTGA
;
A
#
# COMPACT_ATOMS: atom_id res chain seq x y z
N MET A 1 42.39 -83.34 -53.80
CA MET A 1 43.41 -82.33 -53.46
C MET A 1 44.24 -81.84 -54.64
N SER A 2 44.26 -82.52 -55.79
CA SER A 2 44.87 -82.01 -57.03
C SER A 2 44.04 -80.90 -57.69
N GLU A 3 42.72 -80.95 -57.66
CA GLU A 3 41.84 -80.00 -58.37
C GLU A 3 41.82 -78.57 -57.78
N SER A 4 41.95 -78.38 -56.46
CA SER A 4 41.96 -77.02 -55.86
C SER A 4 43.31 -76.32 -56.05
N LEU A 5 44.43 -77.07 -56.03
CA LEU A 5 45.76 -76.56 -56.37
C LEU A 5 45.85 -76.21 -57.85
N LEU A 6 45.26 -77.04 -58.72
CA LEU A 6 45.19 -76.75 -60.15
C LEU A 6 44.33 -75.51 -60.43
N GLY A 7 43.19 -75.35 -59.74
CA GLY A 7 42.34 -74.16 -59.84
C GLY A 7 43.05 -72.88 -59.37
N ILE A 8 43.73 -72.90 -58.22
CA ILE A 8 44.48 -71.73 -57.73
C ILE A 8 45.65 -71.42 -58.65
N LEU A 9 46.40 -72.43 -59.10
CA LEU A 9 47.55 -72.22 -59.97
C LEU A 9 47.09 -71.69 -61.33
N LEU A 10 45.96 -72.16 -61.87
CA LEU A 10 45.38 -71.70 -63.12
C LEU A 10 44.79 -70.28 -63.00
N VAL A 11 44.15 -69.92 -61.87
CA VAL A 11 43.73 -68.54 -61.59
C VAL A 11 44.94 -67.63 -61.41
N THR A 12 46.00 -68.10 -60.73
CA THR A 12 47.23 -67.33 -60.53
C THR A 12 47.95 -67.13 -61.84
N LEU A 13 48.07 -68.17 -62.69
CA LEU A 13 48.64 -68.09 -64.04
C LEU A 13 47.79 -67.20 -64.95
N LEU A 14 46.47 -67.27 -64.87
CA LEU A 14 45.57 -66.37 -65.59
C LEU A 14 45.79 -64.92 -65.14
N PHE A 15 45.87 -64.67 -63.82
CA PHE A 15 46.20 -63.36 -63.27
C PHE A 15 47.58 -62.89 -63.72
N LEU A 16 48.58 -63.77 -63.72
CA LEU A 16 49.94 -63.47 -64.18
C LEU A 16 49.96 -63.18 -65.68
N LEU A 17 49.17 -63.88 -66.47
CA LEU A 17 49.04 -63.69 -67.92
C LEU A 17 48.26 -62.41 -68.24
N ILE A 18 47.27 -62.04 -67.44
CA ILE A 18 46.59 -60.73 -67.49
C ILE A 18 47.54 -59.61 -67.02
N LEU A 19 48.32 -59.83 -65.96
CA LEU A 19 49.22 -58.83 -65.40
C LEU A 19 50.45 -58.61 -66.28
N VAL A 20 50.94 -59.66 -66.94
CA VAL A 20 52.06 -59.58 -67.89
C VAL A 20 51.55 -59.17 -69.25
N GLY A 21 50.46 -59.70 -69.79
CA GLY A 21 49.96 -59.36 -71.13
C GLY A 21 49.12 -58.08 -71.20
N LEU A 22 48.12 -57.97 -70.34
CA LEU A 22 47.07 -56.94 -70.41
C LEU A 22 47.49 -55.62 -69.74
N LEU A 23 48.18 -55.66 -68.60
CA LEU A 23 48.60 -54.42 -67.90
C LEU A 23 49.55 -53.55 -68.74
N PRO A 24 50.58 -54.08 -69.43
CA PRO A 24 51.40 -53.31 -70.36
C PRO A 24 50.61 -52.68 -71.51
N GLU A 25 49.59 -53.38 -72.00
CA GLU A 25 48.70 -52.89 -73.05
C GLU A 25 47.77 -51.78 -72.56
N VAL A 26 47.25 -51.89 -71.34
CA VAL A 26 46.50 -50.81 -70.67
C VAL A 26 47.39 -49.61 -70.42
N LEU A 27 48.65 -49.80 -70.01
CA LEU A 27 49.63 -48.70 -69.83
C LEU A 27 49.99 -48.04 -71.17
N ARG A 28 50.11 -48.82 -72.26
CA ARG A 28 50.30 -48.29 -73.62
C ARG A 28 49.12 -47.44 -74.05
N TRP A 29 47.90 -47.94 -73.90
CA TRP A 29 46.68 -47.18 -74.17
C TRP A 29 46.56 -45.92 -73.30
N LEU A 30 46.92 -46.00 -72.01
CA LEU A 30 46.97 -44.83 -71.12
C LEU A 30 48.04 -43.82 -71.57
N ALA A 31 49.19 -44.27 -72.06
CA ALA A 31 50.23 -43.38 -72.60
C ALA A 31 49.75 -42.63 -73.85
N GLU A 32 49.11 -43.34 -74.79
CA GLU A 32 48.48 -42.74 -75.98
C GLU A 32 47.36 -41.76 -75.59
N ARG A 33 46.51 -42.16 -74.65
CA ARG A 33 45.44 -41.31 -74.12
C ARG A 33 45.96 -40.08 -73.37
N ASN A 34 47.08 -40.20 -72.65
CA ASN A 34 47.75 -39.09 -71.99
C ASN A 34 48.31 -38.09 -73.01
N VAL A 35 48.84 -38.56 -74.16
CA VAL A 35 49.27 -37.68 -75.26
C VAL A 35 48.08 -36.93 -75.87
N GLN A 36 46.96 -37.62 -76.12
CA GLN A 36 45.73 -36.98 -76.62
C GLN A 36 45.18 -35.96 -75.61
N ARG A 37 45.09 -36.33 -74.33
CA ARG A 37 44.64 -35.44 -73.24
C ARG A 37 45.55 -34.22 -73.08
N ARG A 38 46.86 -34.38 -73.23
CA ARG A 38 47.79 -33.24 -73.25
C ARG A 38 47.47 -32.29 -74.40
N GLN A 39 47.22 -32.79 -75.61
CA GLN A 39 46.88 -31.93 -76.74
C GLN A 39 45.59 -31.13 -76.47
N GLN A 40 44.57 -31.80 -75.91
CA GLN A 40 43.31 -31.15 -75.49
C GLN A 40 43.53 -30.10 -74.40
N LEU A 41 44.33 -30.41 -73.37
CA LEU A 41 44.62 -29.48 -72.27
C LEU A 41 45.50 -28.31 -72.71
N VAL A 42 46.46 -28.51 -73.62
CA VAL A 42 47.24 -27.40 -74.20
C VAL A 42 46.33 -26.45 -74.97
N GLN A 43 45.35 -26.98 -75.71
CA GLN A 43 44.35 -26.14 -76.38
C GLN A 43 43.45 -25.42 -75.38
N ALA A 44 42.99 -26.11 -74.32
CA ALA A 44 42.14 -25.52 -73.28
C ALA A 44 42.87 -24.42 -72.49
N VAL A 45 44.13 -24.63 -72.09
CA VAL A 45 44.95 -23.61 -71.40
C VAL A 45 45.22 -22.40 -72.31
N ARG A 46 45.47 -22.63 -73.61
CA ARG A 46 45.61 -21.52 -74.58
C ARG A 46 44.32 -20.74 -74.74
N ARG A 47 43.18 -21.44 -74.76
CA ARG A 47 41.86 -20.81 -74.84
C ARG A 47 41.57 -19.98 -73.59
N LEU A 48 41.82 -20.52 -72.40
CA LEU A 48 41.75 -19.79 -71.12
C LEU A 48 42.61 -18.53 -71.14
N GLU A 49 43.84 -18.62 -71.64
CA GLU A 49 44.73 -17.45 -71.75
C GLU A 49 44.22 -16.40 -72.74
N GLN A 50 43.67 -16.83 -73.88
CA GLN A 50 43.06 -15.92 -74.86
C GLN A 50 41.83 -15.23 -74.29
N GLU A 51 40.96 -15.97 -73.61
CA GLU A 51 39.74 -15.44 -72.99
C GLU A 51 40.07 -14.50 -71.82
N LEU A 52 41.06 -14.84 -70.96
CA LEU A 52 41.55 -13.95 -69.90
C LEU A 52 42.06 -12.62 -70.46
N ARG A 53 42.90 -12.66 -71.50
CA ARG A 53 43.39 -11.43 -72.15
C ARG A 53 42.25 -10.63 -72.78
N THR A 54 41.27 -11.32 -73.39
CA THR A 54 40.12 -10.67 -74.01
C THR A 54 39.27 -9.95 -72.96
N LEU A 55 38.97 -10.60 -71.83
CA LEU A 55 38.22 -9.97 -70.74
C LEU A 55 38.99 -8.83 -70.08
N SER A 56 40.30 -8.96 -69.89
CA SER A 56 41.15 -7.86 -69.38
C SER A 56 41.06 -6.63 -70.28
N VAL A 57 41.20 -6.80 -71.60
CA VAL A 57 41.07 -5.69 -72.56
C VAL A 57 39.66 -5.09 -72.59
N GLN A 58 38.63 -5.92 -72.39
CA GLN A 58 37.24 -5.45 -72.29
C GLN A 58 36.95 -4.72 -70.97
N LEU A 59 37.73 -4.98 -69.91
CA LEU A 59 37.62 -4.32 -68.61
C LEU A 59 38.32 -2.96 -68.59
N ASP A 60 39.41 -2.79 -69.35
CA ASP A 60 40.22 -1.57 -69.39
C ASP A 60 39.43 -0.23 -69.43
N PRO A 61 38.34 -0.09 -70.22
CA PRO A 61 37.55 1.14 -70.27
C PRO A 61 36.84 1.51 -68.95
N PHE A 62 36.68 0.56 -68.02
CA PHE A 62 35.95 0.74 -66.77
C PHE A 62 36.85 1.10 -65.57
N HIS A 63 38.15 0.83 -65.63
CA HIS A 63 39.10 1.09 -64.53
C HIS A 63 39.19 2.57 -64.12
N SER A 64 38.97 3.50 -65.06
CA SER A 64 39.05 4.94 -64.79
C SER A 64 37.78 5.52 -64.16
N LEU A 65 36.68 4.76 -64.15
CA LEU A 65 35.36 5.21 -63.68
C LEU A 65 35.34 5.31 -62.14
N GLN A 66 34.59 6.28 -61.62
CA GLN A 66 34.66 6.63 -60.19
C GLN A 66 33.32 6.49 -59.46
N ALA A 67 32.22 6.22 -60.16
CA ALA A 67 30.97 5.83 -59.57
C ALA A 67 31.18 4.56 -58.72
N PRO A 68 30.68 4.53 -57.47
CA PRO A 68 30.87 3.40 -56.57
C PRO A 68 30.41 2.06 -57.15
N GLN A 69 29.33 2.06 -57.94
CA GLN A 69 28.76 0.86 -58.56
C GLN A 69 29.69 0.28 -59.64
N TYR A 70 30.30 1.14 -60.47
CA TYR A 70 31.29 0.70 -61.47
C TYR A 70 32.54 0.16 -60.79
N ARG A 71 33.09 0.87 -59.82
CA ARG A 71 34.29 0.45 -59.09
C ARG A 71 34.14 -0.89 -58.39
N ARG A 72 33.00 -1.10 -57.73
CA ARG A 72 32.75 -2.35 -57.02
C ARG A 72 32.79 -3.55 -57.98
N ILE A 73 32.11 -3.44 -59.11
CA ILE A 73 32.05 -4.55 -60.07
C ILE A 73 33.41 -4.68 -60.80
N ASP A 74 34.11 -3.59 -61.08
CA ASP A 74 35.47 -3.58 -61.63
C ASP A 74 36.47 -4.31 -60.70
N ASP A 75 36.45 -4.02 -59.40
CA ASP A 75 37.24 -4.70 -58.38
C ASP A 75 36.89 -6.19 -58.31
N GLU A 76 35.60 -6.54 -58.34
CA GLU A 76 35.12 -7.92 -58.34
C GLU A 76 35.60 -8.69 -59.60
N VAL A 77 35.50 -8.11 -60.79
CA VAL A 77 36.00 -8.72 -62.04
C VAL A 77 37.54 -8.85 -62.00
N THR A 78 38.24 -7.82 -61.52
CA THR A 78 39.71 -7.83 -61.38
C THR A 78 40.17 -8.96 -60.47
N GLN A 79 39.49 -9.17 -59.34
CA GLN A 79 39.77 -10.29 -58.42
C GLN A 79 39.52 -11.65 -59.09
N LEU A 80 38.43 -11.80 -59.85
CA LEU A 80 38.13 -13.02 -60.58
C LEU A 80 39.19 -13.31 -61.66
N LEU A 81 39.63 -12.30 -62.42
CA LEU A 81 40.69 -12.45 -63.43
C LEU A 81 42.03 -12.82 -62.79
N ALA A 82 42.36 -12.24 -61.63
CA ALA A 82 43.56 -12.60 -60.87
C ALA A 82 43.52 -14.07 -60.39
N GLN A 83 42.36 -14.57 -59.98
CA GLN A 83 42.18 -15.98 -59.61
C GLN A 83 42.40 -16.92 -60.81
N VAL A 84 41.85 -16.58 -61.99
CA VAL A 84 42.10 -17.37 -63.22
C VAL A 84 43.58 -17.35 -63.60
N GLN A 85 44.25 -16.20 -63.45
CA GLN A 85 45.68 -16.09 -63.71
C GLN A 85 46.50 -16.95 -62.73
N ALA A 86 46.13 -17.00 -61.45
CA ALA A 86 46.78 -17.84 -60.46
C ALA A 86 46.59 -19.35 -60.75
N GLU A 87 45.37 -19.76 -61.10
CA GLU A 87 45.08 -21.14 -61.52
C GLU A 87 45.92 -21.52 -62.76
N ARG A 88 46.06 -20.59 -63.71
CA ARG A 88 46.91 -20.77 -64.89
C ARG A 88 48.39 -20.93 -64.54
N GLU A 89 48.92 -20.11 -63.64
CA GLU A 89 50.31 -20.20 -63.20
C GLU A 89 50.58 -21.51 -62.46
N ALA A 90 49.63 -21.99 -61.65
CA ALA A 90 49.69 -23.27 -60.95
C ALA A 90 49.70 -24.49 -61.90
N MET A 91 49.14 -24.35 -63.11
CA MET A 91 49.07 -25.41 -64.12
C MET A 91 50.41 -25.76 -64.79
N ALA A 92 51.51 -25.05 -64.52
CA ALA A 92 52.90 -25.32 -64.96
C ALA A 92 53.04 -26.06 -66.31
N ALA A 93 53.27 -25.30 -67.40
CA ALA A 93 53.52 -25.75 -68.78
C ALA A 93 53.25 -27.25 -69.05
N PRO A 94 52.06 -27.63 -69.56
CA PRO A 94 51.74 -29.02 -69.90
C PRO A 94 52.74 -29.67 -70.87
N GLY A 95 53.55 -28.85 -71.55
CA GLY A 95 54.64 -29.25 -72.42
C GLY A 95 55.86 -29.87 -71.73
N ALA A 96 56.03 -29.66 -70.42
CA ALA A 96 57.18 -30.13 -69.65
C ALA A 96 56.99 -31.53 -69.02
N LEU A 97 55.79 -32.11 -69.12
CA LEU A 97 55.52 -33.44 -68.57
C LEU A 97 56.24 -34.53 -69.40
N PRO A 98 56.84 -35.55 -68.75
CA PRO A 98 57.48 -36.66 -69.45
C PRO A 98 56.42 -37.58 -70.09
N PHE A 99 56.51 -37.77 -71.41
CA PHE A 99 55.68 -38.72 -72.16
C PHE A 99 56.58 -39.82 -72.72
N PRO A 100 56.72 -40.95 -72.00
CA PRO A 100 57.46 -42.08 -72.55
C PRO A 100 56.79 -42.58 -73.83
N ARG A 101 57.58 -42.78 -74.89
CA ARG A 101 57.09 -43.28 -76.18
C ARG A 101 57.14 -44.81 -76.15
N VAL A 102 56.00 -45.44 -75.87
CA VAL A 102 55.82 -46.87 -76.05
C VAL A 102 55.61 -47.13 -77.55
N THR A 103 56.67 -47.51 -78.28
CA THR A 103 56.60 -47.68 -79.74
C THR A 103 55.81 -48.93 -80.13
N ALA A 104 55.01 -48.85 -81.19
CA ALA A 104 54.19 -49.97 -81.69
C ALA A 104 55.01 -51.12 -82.34
N VAL A 105 56.34 -50.97 -82.41
CA VAL A 105 57.25 -51.90 -83.10
C VAL A 105 57.48 -53.19 -82.29
N HIS A 106 57.18 -53.19 -80.99
CA HIS A 106 57.36 -54.34 -80.09
C HIS A 106 56.11 -54.56 -79.21
N TRP A 107 55.91 -55.78 -78.68
CA TRP A 107 54.86 -56.03 -77.67
C TRP A 107 55.12 -55.15 -76.44
N ALA A 108 54.08 -54.55 -75.85
CA ALA A 108 54.23 -53.60 -74.73
C ALA A 108 55.05 -54.16 -73.55
N ILE A 109 54.97 -55.48 -73.34
CA ILE A 109 55.74 -56.25 -72.37
C ILE A 109 57.26 -56.04 -72.53
N GLN A 110 57.75 -56.06 -73.77
CA GLN A 110 59.17 -55.90 -74.07
C GLN A 110 59.65 -54.48 -73.78
N HIS A 111 58.80 -53.48 -73.99
CA HIS A 111 59.12 -52.08 -73.67
C HIS A 111 59.26 -51.86 -72.16
N PHE A 112 58.31 -52.34 -71.35
CA PHE A 112 58.37 -52.16 -69.89
C PHE A 112 59.39 -53.08 -69.21
N ALA A 113 59.81 -54.18 -69.83
CA ALA A 113 60.97 -54.95 -69.39
C ALA A 113 62.28 -54.15 -69.55
N ALA A 114 62.42 -53.39 -70.64
CA ALA A 114 63.58 -52.53 -70.89
C ALA A 114 63.55 -51.21 -70.10
N TYR A 115 62.35 -50.65 -69.87
CA TYR A 115 62.15 -49.35 -69.23
C TYR A 115 61.08 -49.40 -68.12
N PRO A 116 61.34 -50.09 -66.98
CA PRO A 116 60.32 -50.31 -65.95
C PRO A 116 59.85 -49.00 -65.27
N ARG A 117 60.67 -47.95 -65.27
CA ARG A 117 60.34 -46.64 -64.68
C ARG A 117 59.26 -45.88 -65.46
N ASP A 118 58.99 -46.25 -66.71
CA ASP A 118 58.03 -45.54 -67.55
C ASP A 118 56.58 -45.82 -67.14
N ALA A 119 56.28 -46.96 -66.51
CA ALA A 119 54.96 -47.25 -65.95
C ALA A 119 54.56 -46.24 -64.86
N GLY A 120 55.46 -45.95 -63.92
CA GLY A 120 55.25 -44.94 -62.88
C GLY A 120 55.12 -43.52 -63.44
N ARG A 121 55.89 -43.19 -64.49
CA ARG A 121 55.78 -41.91 -65.20
C ARG A 121 54.44 -41.75 -65.91
N ILE A 122 53.92 -42.81 -66.54
CA ILE A 122 52.60 -42.79 -67.21
C ILE A 122 51.47 -42.51 -66.19
N LEU A 123 51.52 -43.16 -65.01
CA LEU A 123 50.55 -42.94 -63.94
C LEU A 123 50.67 -41.55 -63.30
N TYR A 124 51.89 -41.09 -63.03
CA TYR A 124 52.15 -39.72 -62.56
C TYR A 124 51.62 -38.68 -63.55
N THR A 125 51.94 -38.82 -64.84
CA THR A 125 51.44 -37.94 -65.90
C THR A 125 49.92 -38.00 -66.00
N TRP A 126 49.29 -39.16 -65.84
CA TRP A 126 47.83 -39.28 -65.82
C TRP A 126 47.20 -38.51 -64.66
N GLN A 127 47.73 -38.67 -63.44
CA GLN A 127 47.23 -37.96 -62.26
C GLN A 127 47.43 -36.44 -62.42
N ARG A 128 48.62 -36.04 -62.88
CA ARG A 128 48.92 -34.62 -63.11
C ARG A 128 48.04 -34.00 -64.19
N LEU A 129 47.78 -34.72 -65.29
CA LEU A 129 46.83 -34.27 -66.33
C LEU A 129 45.39 -34.19 -65.79
N ARG A 130 44.99 -35.08 -64.89
CA ARG A 130 43.67 -35.02 -64.23
C ARG A 130 43.55 -33.81 -63.31
N ASP A 131 44.60 -33.50 -62.55
CA ASP A 131 44.63 -32.32 -61.68
C ASP A 131 44.65 -31.01 -62.51
N MET A 132 45.45 -30.96 -63.58
CA MET A 132 45.42 -29.87 -64.55
C MET A 132 44.03 -29.71 -65.19
N GLN A 133 43.35 -30.81 -65.52
CA GLN A 133 41.99 -30.75 -66.07
C GLN A 133 40.99 -30.16 -65.06
N ARG A 134 41.13 -30.46 -63.77
CA ARG A 134 40.32 -29.85 -62.71
C ARG A 134 40.60 -28.35 -62.59
N MET A 135 41.86 -27.93 -62.64
CA MET A 135 42.27 -26.52 -62.63
C MET A 135 41.75 -25.77 -63.86
N VAL A 136 41.80 -26.36 -65.05
CA VAL A 136 41.17 -25.79 -66.27
C VAL A 136 39.67 -25.60 -66.05
N THR A 137 38.97 -26.63 -65.54
CA THR A 137 37.52 -26.55 -65.30
C THR A 137 37.17 -25.48 -64.25
N ALA A 138 37.99 -25.34 -63.19
CA ALA A 138 37.83 -24.30 -62.19
C ALA A 138 38.07 -22.91 -62.80
N GLY A 139 39.12 -22.74 -63.59
CA GLY A 139 39.40 -21.50 -64.32
C GLY A 139 38.30 -21.12 -65.31
N GLU A 140 37.73 -22.09 -66.04
CA GLU A 140 36.57 -21.87 -66.94
C GLU A 140 35.33 -21.39 -66.17
N ALA A 141 35.08 -21.95 -64.98
CA ALA A 141 33.96 -21.52 -64.13
C ALA A 141 34.16 -20.08 -63.60
N VAL A 142 35.38 -19.73 -63.17
CA VAL A 142 35.70 -18.36 -62.70
C VAL A 142 35.66 -17.37 -63.86
N LEU A 143 36.13 -17.74 -65.06
CA LEU A 143 35.98 -16.89 -66.26
C LEU A 143 34.51 -16.68 -66.64
N ALA A 144 33.67 -17.70 -66.52
CA ALA A 144 32.24 -17.55 -66.76
C ALA A 144 31.61 -16.55 -65.79
N ALA A 145 32.00 -16.58 -64.51
CA ALA A 145 31.59 -15.58 -63.53
C ALA A 145 32.12 -14.18 -63.88
N ALA A 146 33.39 -14.04 -64.27
CA ALA A 146 33.96 -12.76 -64.70
C ALA A 146 33.25 -12.19 -65.94
N HIS A 147 32.88 -13.04 -66.90
CA HIS A 147 32.11 -12.64 -68.08
C HIS A 147 30.70 -12.16 -67.71
N GLN A 148 30.06 -12.82 -66.74
CA GLN A 148 28.75 -12.41 -66.23
C GLN A 148 28.83 -11.04 -65.55
N GLU A 149 29.82 -10.81 -64.69
CA GLU A 149 30.00 -9.52 -63.99
C GLU A 149 30.43 -8.40 -64.96
N LEU A 150 31.28 -8.69 -65.94
CA LEU A 150 31.59 -7.75 -67.02
C LEU A 150 30.33 -7.43 -67.85
N GLY A 151 29.45 -8.40 -68.06
CA GLY A 151 28.12 -8.18 -68.63
C GLY A 151 27.27 -7.22 -67.80
N ARG A 152 27.37 -7.25 -66.46
CA ARG A 152 26.70 -6.28 -65.57
C ARG A 152 27.26 -4.88 -65.72
N LEU A 153 28.58 -4.69 -65.87
CA LEU A 153 29.18 -3.36 -66.15
C LEU A 153 28.54 -2.71 -67.39
N HIS A 154 28.29 -3.50 -68.44
CA HIS A 154 27.64 -3.01 -69.66
C HIS A 154 26.15 -2.71 -69.48
N GLN A 155 25.50 -3.32 -68.49
CA GLN A 155 24.10 -3.10 -68.14
C GLN A 155 23.90 -2.00 -67.09
N MET A 156 24.97 -1.44 -66.50
CA MET A 156 24.88 -0.39 -65.47
C MET A 156 24.02 0.82 -65.87
N PRO A 157 24.04 1.34 -67.12
CA PRO A 157 23.15 2.44 -67.49
C PRO A 157 21.65 2.09 -67.33
N GLN A 158 21.27 0.84 -67.59
CA GLN A 158 19.90 0.37 -67.36
C GLN A 158 19.59 0.28 -65.86
N GLN A 159 20.56 -0.15 -65.05
CA GLN A 159 20.42 -0.17 -63.60
C GLN A 159 20.28 1.24 -63.01
N PHE A 160 21.08 2.20 -63.47
CA PHE A 160 20.93 3.62 -63.08
C PHE A 160 19.55 4.18 -63.42
N CYS A 161 18.95 3.78 -64.54
CA CYS A 161 17.57 4.16 -64.86
C CYS A 161 16.57 3.59 -63.84
N GLN A 162 16.74 2.35 -63.40
CA GLN A 162 15.90 1.71 -62.39
C GLN A 162 16.08 2.36 -61.02
N ASP A 163 17.34 2.60 -60.61
CA ASP A 163 17.69 3.25 -59.34
C ASP A 163 17.12 4.68 -59.29
N SER A 164 17.22 5.43 -60.39
CA SER A 164 16.62 6.77 -60.50
C SER A 164 15.10 6.76 -60.32
N GLN A 165 14.40 5.76 -60.90
CA GLN A 165 12.96 5.58 -60.69
C GLN A 165 12.63 5.21 -59.24
N ALA A 166 13.43 4.35 -58.62
CA ALA A 166 13.27 3.96 -57.21
C ALA A 166 13.46 5.17 -56.27
N ILE A 167 14.47 6.01 -56.52
CA ILE A 167 14.71 7.27 -55.79
C ILE A 167 13.48 8.19 -55.89
N LEU A 168 12.88 8.34 -57.08
CA LEU A 168 11.66 9.14 -57.24
C LEU A 168 10.47 8.59 -56.47
N GLN A 169 10.31 7.26 -56.41
CA GLN A 169 9.26 6.61 -55.61
C GLN A 169 9.49 6.83 -54.10
N GLN A 170 10.72 6.66 -53.63
CA GLN A 170 11.08 6.91 -52.22
C GLN A 170 10.88 8.39 -51.84
N LEU A 171 11.25 9.32 -52.71
CA LEU A 171 10.95 10.75 -52.53
C LEU A 171 9.44 11.00 -52.40
N GLN A 172 8.60 10.29 -53.15
CA GLN A 172 7.15 10.40 -52.98
C GLN A 172 6.71 9.92 -51.59
N GLN A 173 7.29 8.86 -51.03
CA GLN A 173 7.00 8.42 -49.67
C GLN A 173 7.43 9.43 -48.60
N VAL A 174 8.56 10.13 -48.81
CA VAL A 174 8.99 11.24 -47.94
C VAL A 174 7.99 12.39 -48.00
N ARG A 175 7.52 12.74 -49.20
CA ARG A 175 6.48 13.76 -49.38
C ARG A 175 5.20 13.41 -48.65
N ASP A 176 4.73 12.17 -48.79
CA ASP A 176 3.49 11.71 -48.16
C ASP A 176 3.60 11.80 -46.63
N ARG A 177 4.76 11.45 -46.05
CA ARG A 177 5.02 11.65 -44.61
C ARG A 177 5.03 13.13 -44.21
N LEU A 178 5.71 13.99 -44.95
CA LEU A 178 5.69 15.44 -44.65
C LEU A 178 4.25 16.01 -44.70
N GLN A 179 3.42 15.55 -45.65
CA GLN A 179 2.01 15.93 -45.71
C GLN A 179 1.19 15.38 -44.53
N GLN A 180 1.47 14.16 -44.09
CA GLN A 180 0.85 13.59 -42.88
C GLN A 180 1.21 14.40 -41.63
N GLU A 181 2.48 14.77 -41.46
CA GLU A 181 2.95 15.58 -40.32
C GLU A 181 2.34 17.00 -40.35
N ARG A 182 2.19 17.59 -41.54
CA ARG A 182 1.44 18.84 -41.73
C ARG A 182 -0.05 18.69 -41.35
N GLY A 183 -0.68 17.59 -41.78
CA GLY A 183 -2.05 17.23 -41.40
C GLY A 183 -2.21 16.99 -39.89
N ALA A 184 -1.17 16.52 -39.21
CA ALA A 184 -1.09 16.40 -37.76
C ALA A 184 -0.83 17.74 -37.03
N GLY A 185 -0.73 18.84 -37.78
CA GLY A 185 -0.61 20.20 -37.28
C GLY A 185 0.81 20.71 -37.08
N VAL A 186 1.85 19.99 -37.53
CA VAL A 186 3.24 20.49 -37.46
C VAL A 186 3.44 21.61 -38.49
N THR A 187 3.88 22.79 -38.03
CA THR A 187 4.01 24.00 -38.85
C THR A 187 5.45 24.29 -39.28
N ALA A 188 6.44 23.96 -38.45
CA ALA A 188 7.85 24.18 -38.76
C ALA A 188 8.43 23.05 -39.62
N LEU A 189 7.91 22.87 -40.84
CA LEU A 189 8.38 21.84 -41.79
C LEU A 189 9.22 22.40 -42.94
N GLU A 190 9.39 23.73 -43.00
CA GLU A 190 9.98 24.45 -44.14
C GLU A 190 11.36 23.92 -44.54
N THR A 191 12.26 23.68 -43.58
CA THR A 191 13.61 23.15 -43.86
C THR A 191 13.58 21.77 -44.54
N TRP A 192 12.67 20.88 -44.12
CA TRP A 192 12.50 19.57 -44.74
C TRP A 192 11.81 19.66 -46.11
N GLU A 193 10.83 20.55 -46.27
CA GLU A 193 10.14 20.79 -47.54
C GLU A 193 11.10 21.39 -48.59
N GLU A 194 11.99 22.30 -48.18
CA GLU A 194 13.05 22.88 -49.03
C GLU A 194 14.08 21.83 -49.46
N GLU A 195 14.57 21.01 -48.52
CA GLU A 195 15.51 19.93 -48.81
C GLU A 195 14.88 18.87 -49.74
N TYR A 196 13.64 18.48 -49.48
CA TYR A 196 12.84 17.63 -50.36
C TYR A 196 12.73 18.24 -51.77
N GLY A 197 12.36 19.53 -51.87
CA GLY A 197 12.20 20.23 -53.15
C GLY A 197 13.50 20.34 -53.94
N ARG A 198 14.65 20.50 -53.25
CA ARG A 198 15.99 20.44 -53.85
C ARG A 198 16.29 19.05 -54.39
N LEU A 199 16.16 18.01 -53.56
CA LEU A 199 16.48 16.61 -53.94
C LEU A 199 15.57 16.11 -55.06
N ARG A 200 14.27 16.44 -55.02
CA ARG A 200 13.33 16.08 -56.09
C ARG A 200 13.71 16.70 -57.43
N ARG A 201 14.10 17.98 -57.47
CA ARG A 201 14.55 18.63 -58.70
C ARG A 201 15.81 17.94 -59.25
N GLN A 202 16.77 17.63 -58.39
CA GLN A 202 17.98 16.90 -58.76
C GLN A 202 17.64 15.50 -59.30
N ALA A 203 16.83 14.72 -58.60
CA ALA A 203 16.42 13.38 -59.02
C ALA A 203 15.63 13.38 -60.35
N VAL A 204 14.73 14.34 -60.56
CA VAL A 204 13.98 14.48 -61.83
C VAL A 204 14.91 14.84 -62.98
N GLN A 205 15.86 15.77 -62.75
CA GLN A 205 16.85 16.15 -63.76
C GLN A 205 17.74 14.95 -64.14
N LEU A 206 18.22 14.18 -63.15
CA LEU A 206 19.01 12.97 -63.39
C LEU A 206 18.21 11.92 -64.16
N ASN A 207 16.95 11.68 -63.79
CA ASN A 207 16.08 10.73 -64.49
C ASN A 207 15.86 11.16 -65.96
N GLN A 208 15.65 12.46 -66.21
CA GLN A 208 15.53 12.99 -67.58
C GLN A 208 16.81 12.80 -68.38
N GLN A 209 17.98 13.03 -67.80
CA GLN A 209 19.28 12.83 -68.46
C GLN A 209 19.53 11.35 -68.80
N LEU A 210 19.13 10.44 -67.90
CA LEU A 210 19.23 8.99 -68.10
C LEU A 210 18.24 8.49 -69.19
N GLN A 211 17.05 9.08 -69.27
CA GLN A 211 16.00 8.66 -70.24
C GLN A 211 16.14 9.31 -71.63
N ALA A 212 16.71 10.51 -71.73
CA ALA A 212 16.76 11.27 -72.97
C ALA A 212 17.76 10.72 -74.01
N THR A 213 18.61 9.78 -73.62
CA THR A 213 19.74 9.34 -74.43
C THR A 213 19.62 7.85 -74.75
N GLU A 214 19.40 7.49 -76.02
CA GLU A 214 19.32 6.08 -76.46
C GLU A 214 20.66 5.33 -76.25
N THR A 215 21.80 6.04 -76.28
CA THR A 215 23.13 5.51 -75.98
C THR A 215 23.96 6.51 -75.16
N ILE A 216 24.15 6.23 -73.87
CA ILE A 216 24.93 7.05 -72.95
C ILE A 216 26.42 6.67 -73.06
N SER A 217 27.32 7.64 -73.20
CA SER A 217 28.77 7.39 -73.16
C SER A 217 29.23 6.94 -71.76
N LEU A 218 30.31 6.16 -71.67
CA LEU A 218 30.81 5.66 -70.38
C LEU A 218 31.14 6.79 -69.38
N GLU A 219 31.75 7.89 -69.86
CA GLU A 219 32.05 9.06 -69.02
C GLU A 219 30.77 9.74 -68.49
N ALA A 220 29.73 9.85 -69.32
CA ALA A 220 28.45 10.41 -68.91
C ALA A 220 27.71 9.48 -67.95
N ALA A 221 27.76 8.17 -68.17
CA ALA A 221 27.19 7.17 -67.27
C ALA A 221 27.88 7.19 -65.89
N ASP A 222 29.19 7.38 -65.85
CA ASP A 222 29.95 7.49 -64.61
C ASP A 222 29.59 8.75 -63.81
N ALA A 223 29.53 9.91 -64.46
CA ALA A 223 29.10 11.16 -63.83
C ALA A 223 27.66 11.06 -63.30
N LEU A 224 26.75 10.44 -64.07
CA LEU A 224 25.37 10.20 -63.65
C LEU A 224 25.29 9.21 -62.48
N GLY A 225 26.10 8.15 -62.47
CA GLY A 225 26.18 7.19 -61.37
C GLY A 225 26.66 7.82 -60.05
N GLN A 226 27.66 8.71 -60.12
CA GLN A 226 28.11 9.49 -58.95
C GLN A 226 27.00 10.41 -58.42
N ALA A 227 26.36 11.17 -59.31
CA ALA A 227 25.28 12.08 -58.93
C ALA A 227 24.06 11.33 -58.36
N LEU A 228 23.75 10.14 -58.89
CA LEU A 228 22.72 9.26 -58.32
C LEU A 228 23.07 8.81 -56.91
N ASN A 229 24.30 8.38 -56.68
CA ASN A 229 24.76 7.96 -55.35
C ASN A 229 24.73 9.12 -54.33
N GLU A 230 25.07 10.34 -54.74
CA GLU A 230 24.94 11.53 -53.90
C GLU A 230 23.47 11.83 -53.53
N VAL A 231 22.56 11.74 -54.50
CA VAL A 231 21.12 11.94 -54.27
C VAL A 231 20.55 10.84 -53.38
N GLU A 232 20.94 9.58 -53.58
CA GLU A 232 20.53 8.45 -52.75
C GLU A 232 20.99 8.62 -51.30
N ALA A 233 22.25 8.99 -51.08
CA ALA A 233 22.78 9.24 -49.74
C ALA A 233 22.07 10.43 -49.04
N ALA A 234 21.77 11.49 -49.77
CA ALA A 234 21.03 12.63 -49.24
C ALA A 234 19.55 12.28 -48.97
N LEU A 235 18.92 11.49 -49.82
CA LEU A 235 17.57 10.95 -49.62
C LEU A 235 17.50 10.08 -48.37
N ALA A 236 18.48 9.19 -48.15
CA ALA A 236 18.53 8.36 -46.95
C ALA A 236 18.59 9.20 -45.66
N ARG A 237 19.34 10.32 -45.67
CA ARG A 237 19.39 11.25 -44.53
C ARG A 237 18.05 11.97 -44.31
N LEU A 238 17.43 12.46 -45.39
CA LEU A 238 16.11 13.11 -45.31
C LEU A 238 15.03 12.12 -44.84
N ASP A 239 15.05 10.90 -45.36
CA ASP A 239 14.17 9.82 -44.95
C ASP A 239 14.31 9.53 -43.45
N GLN A 240 15.54 9.31 -42.97
CA GLN A 240 15.81 9.08 -41.55
C GLN A 240 15.35 10.26 -40.68
N GLY A 241 15.63 11.50 -41.10
CA GLY A 241 15.22 12.71 -40.37
C GLY A 241 13.70 12.85 -40.26
N THR A 242 12.96 12.55 -41.33
CA THR A 242 11.48 12.58 -41.31
C THR A 242 10.88 11.43 -40.50
N GLN A 243 11.52 10.25 -40.46
CA GLN A 243 11.11 9.16 -39.56
C GLN A 243 11.31 9.55 -38.09
N GLN A 244 12.45 10.15 -37.74
CA GLN A 244 12.73 10.62 -36.38
C GLN A 244 11.75 11.71 -35.94
N LEU A 245 11.43 12.65 -36.83
CA LEU A 245 10.40 13.67 -36.61
C LEU A 245 9.06 13.02 -36.25
N GLN A 246 8.59 12.08 -37.05
CA GLN A 246 7.32 11.37 -36.84
C GLN A 246 7.31 10.59 -35.52
N GLN A 247 8.38 9.84 -35.23
CA GLN A 247 8.50 9.08 -33.98
C GLN A 247 8.47 10.00 -32.76
N ALA A 248 9.21 11.11 -32.78
CA ALA A 248 9.23 12.08 -31.69
C ALA A 248 7.86 12.76 -31.49
N ARG A 249 7.17 13.12 -32.57
CA ARG A 249 5.80 13.65 -32.48
C ARG A 249 4.85 12.62 -31.86
N LEU A 250 4.83 11.38 -32.37
CA LEU A 250 3.90 10.36 -31.89
C LEU A 250 4.10 10.06 -30.40
N ALA A 251 5.35 9.99 -29.95
CA ALA A 251 5.66 9.82 -28.53
C ALA A 251 5.14 10.99 -27.68
N LEU A 252 5.33 12.24 -28.14
CA LEU A 252 4.80 13.43 -27.46
C LEU A 252 3.27 13.48 -27.47
N ASP A 253 2.62 13.09 -28.57
CA ASP A 253 1.16 13.12 -28.68
C ASP A 253 0.50 12.15 -27.70
N GLU A 254 1.08 10.95 -27.55
CA GLU A 254 0.59 9.97 -26.59
C GLU A 254 0.68 10.49 -25.15
N THR A 255 1.82 11.06 -24.77
CA THR A 255 2.01 11.61 -23.42
C THR A 255 1.12 12.83 -23.20
N PHE A 256 1.01 13.72 -24.19
CA PHE A 256 0.17 14.91 -24.11
C PHE A 256 -1.31 14.56 -23.91
N GLN A 257 -1.84 13.61 -24.68
CA GLN A 257 -3.22 13.15 -24.52
C GLN A 257 -3.49 12.56 -23.13
N ARG A 258 -2.53 11.80 -22.58
CA ARG A 258 -2.63 11.25 -21.22
C ARG A 258 -2.63 12.35 -20.16
N SER A 259 -1.74 13.33 -20.30
CA SER A 259 -1.66 14.48 -19.41
C SER A 259 -2.95 15.31 -19.45
N SER A 260 -3.44 15.68 -20.64
CA SER A 260 -4.69 16.44 -20.81
C SER A 260 -5.91 15.71 -20.25
N LYS A 261 -6.00 14.38 -20.43
CA LYS A 261 -7.06 13.59 -19.81
C LYS A 261 -7.00 13.64 -18.28
N THR A 262 -5.79 13.45 -17.72
CA THR A 262 -5.58 13.48 -16.27
C THR A 262 -5.89 14.87 -15.70
N PHE A 263 -5.53 15.93 -16.41
CA PHE A 263 -5.86 17.30 -16.06
C PHE A 263 -7.38 17.52 -16.03
N ALA A 264 -8.11 17.10 -17.07
CA ALA A 264 -9.56 17.21 -17.11
C ALA A 264 -10.25 16.42 -15.96
N ASP A 265 -9.74 15.23 -15.62
CA ASP A 265 -10.23 14.44 -14.49
C ASP A 265 -9.99 15.14 -13.14
N VAL A 266 -8.89 15.88 -13.00
CA VAL A 266 -8.57 16.68 -11.81
C VAL A 266 -9.46 17.92 -11.73
N GLU A 267 -9.63 18.64 -12.84
CA GLU A 267 -10.50 19.82 -12.94
C GLU A 267 -11.95 19.48 -12.58
N ALA A 268 -12.45 18.33 -13.07
CA ALA A 268 -13.80 17.84 -12.76
C ALA A 268 -14.02 17.50 -11.26
N ARG A 269 -12.96 17.33 -10.46
CA ARG A 269 -13.05 17.05 -9.02
C ARG A 269 -13.08 18.31 -8.15
N VAL A 270 -12.82 19.48 -8.73
CA VAL A 270 -12.80 20.76 -8.03
C VAL A 270 -14.23 21.16 -7.68
N ASP A 271 -14.48 21.47 -6.41
CA ASP A 271 -15.78 21.99 -6.00
C ASP A 271 -15.90 23.47 -6.38
N THR A 272 -16.82 23.77 -7.30
CA THR A 272 -17.05 25.13 -7.83
C THR A 272 -17.50 26.15 -6.79
N THR A 273 -17.94 25.72 -5.60
CA THR A 273 -18.47 26.64 -4.58
C THR A 273 -17.40 27.29 -3.71
N ARG A 274 -16.21 26.69 -3.58
CA ARG A 274 -15.07 27.26 -2.83
C ARG A 274 -13.74 26.66 -3.30
N VAL A 275 -13.11 27.30 -4.29
CA VAL A 275 -11.80 26.91 -4.80
C VAL A 275 -10.71 27.71 -4.07
N PRO A 276 -9.73 27.07 -3.41
CA PRO A 276 -8.57 27.77 -2.85
C PRO A 276 -7.81 28.51 -3.95
N GLU A 277 -7.35 29.73 -3.67
CA GLU A 277 -6.64 30.57 -4.66
C GLU A 277 -5.40 29.87 -5.23
N GLY A 278 -4.60 29.21 -4.38
CA GLY A 278 -3.45 28.44 -4.82
C GLY A 278 -3.80 27.29 -5.78
N LEU A 279 -4.97 26.64 -5.60
CA LEU A 279 -5.43 25.60 -6.53
C LEU A 279 -5.85 26.21 -7.87
N HIS A 280 -6.55 27.35 -7.86
CA HIS A 280 -6.92 28.06 -9.08
C HIS A 280 -5.70 28.47 -9.90
N LEU A 281 -4.70 29.10 -9.26
CA LEU A 281 -3.45 29.49 -9.91
C LEU A 281 -2.70 28.29 -10.49
N LEU A 282 -2.71 27.16 -9.78
CA LEU A 282 -2.06 25.93 -10.21
C LEU A 282 -2.72 25.33 -11.46
N LEU A 283 -4.05 25.30 -11.53
CA LEU A 283 -4.79 24.87 -12.72
C LEU A 283 -4.58 25.81 -13.92
N GLY A 284 -4.49 27.12 -13.66
CA GLY A 284 -4.13 28.12 -14.67
C GLY A 284 -2.73 27.87 -15.25
N LEU A 285 -1.74 27.60 -14.39
CA LEU A 285 -0.37 27.29 -14.82
C LEU A 285 -0.29 26.00 -15.63
N ILE A 286 -1.02 24.95 -15.23
CA ILE A 286 -1.12 23.70 -16.02
C ILE A 286 -1.65 23.99 -17.43
N THR A 287 -2.68 24.84 -17.54
CA THR A 287 -3.27 25.24 -18.82
C THR A 287 -2.25 25.96 -19.69
N ILE A 288 -1.51 26.93 -19.13
CA ILE A 288 -0.43 27.65 -19.84
C ILE A 288 0.64 26.67 -20.33
N LEU A 289 1.07 25.72 -19.50
CA LEU A 289 2.06 24.71 -19.90
C LEU A 289 1.55 23.79 -21.01
N HIS A 290 0.26 23.41 -21.00
CA HIS A 290 -0.35 22.62 -22.09
C HIS A 290 -0.43 23.42 -23.40
N GLU A 291 -0.80 24.70 -23.33
CA GLU A 291 -0.81 25.60 -24.49
C GLU A 291 0.59 25.77 -25.08
N GLU A 292 1.60 26.01 -24.24
CA GLU A 292 2.99 26.18 -24.66
C GLU A 292 3.55 24.86 -25.23
N THR A 293 3.25 23.72 -24.61
CA THR A 293 3.59 22.39 -25.15
C THR A 293 3.00 22.20 -26.54
N ALA A 294 1.75 22.62 -26.76
CA ALA A 294 1.11 22.56 -28.08
C ALA A 294 1.76 23.51 -29.10
N VAL A 295 2.33 24.65 -28.69
CA VAL A 295 3.12 25.54 -29.56
C VAL A 295 4.46 24.90 -29.92
N LEU A 296 5.21 24.40 -28.92
CA LEU A 296 6.51 23.74 -29.13
C LEU A 296 6.40 22.49 -30.01
N ARG A 297 5.33 21.70 -29.81
CA ARG A 297 4.95 20.58 -30.67
C ARG A 297 4.81 20.99 -32.14
N ARG A 298 4.09 22.09 -32.41
CA ARG A 298 3.89 22.62 -33.78
C ARG A 298 5.22 23.08 -34.40
N ASN A 299 6.12 23.59 -33.57
CA ASN A 299 7.42 24.09 -33.97
C ASN A 299 8.55 23.04 -33.98
N THR A 300 8.23 21.75 -33.86
CA THR A 300 9.21 20.62 -33.84
C THR A 300 10.20 20.65 -32.66
N GLN A 301 9.92 21.43 -31.61
CA GLN A 301 10.73 21.56 -30.41
C GLN A 301 10.35 20.47 -29.38
N PHE A 302 10.41 19.20 -29.79
CA PHE A 302 9.92 18.07 -28.99
C PHE A 302 10.63 17.88 -27.64
N PRO A 303 11.97 18.05 -27.51
CA PRO A 303 12.63 17.93 -26.22
C PRO A 303 12.13 18.97 -25.20
N GLN A 304 11.93 20.21 -25.63
CA GLN A 304 11.39 21.28 -24.78
C GLN A 304 9.93 21.00 -24.42
N ALA A 305 9.11 20.59 -25.39
CA ALA A 305 7.72 20.22 -25.17
C ALA A 305 7.58 19.06 -24.17
N THR A 306 8.47 18.07 -24.24
CA THR A 306 8.49 16.94 -23.31
C THR A 306 8.85 17.38 -21.89
N ALA A 307 9.78 18.34 -21.73
CA ALA A 307 10.13 18.89 -20.43
C ALA A 307 8.97 19.68 -19.80
N LEU A 308 8.31 20.55 -20.57
CA LEU A 308 7.13 21.28 -20.07
C LEU A 308 5.97 20.35 -19.71
N LEU A 309 5.78 19.27 -20.46
CA LEU A 309 4.76 18.28 -20.15
C LEU A 309 5.07 17.52 -18.85
N ALA A 310 6.33 17.20 -18.58
CA ALA A 310 6.73 16.57 -17.32
C ALA A 310 6.51 17.51 -16.11
N ASP A 311 6.81 18.80 -16.29
CA ASP A 311 6.51 19.84 -15.28
C ASP A 311 4.99 19.95 -15.06
N SER A 312 4.20 19.93 -16.14
CA SER A 312 2.74 19.93 -16.08
C SER A 312 2.19 18.72 -15.34
N ASP A 313 2.68 17.51 -15.61
CA ASP A 313 2.27 16.28 -14.91
C ASP A 313 2.57 16.35 -13.40
N ALA A 314 3.70 16.94 -13.01
CA ALA A 314 4.02 17.17 -11.61
C ALA A 314 3.02 18.13 -10.93
N LEU A 315 2.63 19.21 -11.63
CA LEU A 315 1.59 20.11 -11.16
C LEU A 315 0.22 19.44 -11.07
N ILE A 316 -0.18 18.65 -12.07
CA ILE A 316 -1.45 17.90 -12.06
C ILE A 316 -1.51 16.96 -10.84
N ALA A 317 -0.40 16.28 -10.54
CA ALA A 317 -0.31 15.44 -9.34
C ALA A 317 -0.48 16.27 -8.05
N LEU A 318 0.16 17.44 -7.96
CA LEU A 318 -0.01 18.34 -6.82
C LEU A 318 -1.46 18.84 -6.70
N ALA A 319 -2.12 19.27 -7.78
CA ALA A 319 -3.55 19.64 -7.77
C ALA A 319 -4.41 18.53 -7.16
N ALA A 320 -4.21 17.29 -7.62
CA ALA A 320 -4.96 16.14 -7.13
C ALA A 320 -4.78 15.94 -5.61
N GLU A 321 -3.55 16.13 -5.10
CA GLU A 321 -3.23 16.00 -3.68
C GLU A 321 -3.83 17.14 -2.83
N VAL A 322 -3.81 18.37 -3.34
CA VAL A 322 -4.46 19.52 -2.68
C VAL A 322 -5.96 19.29 -2.57
N ILE A 323 -6.62 18.84 -3.66
CA ILE A 323 -8.06 18.53 -3.66
C ILE A 323 -8.37 17.41 -2.66
N ALA A 324 -7.57 16.34 -2.65
CA ALA A 324 -7.79 15.20 -1.76
C ALA A 324 -7.56 15.56 -0.29
N ALA A 325 -6.50 16.32 0.03
CA ALA A 325 -6.23 16.82 1.38
C ALA A 325 -7.35 17.75 1.86
N GLY A 326 -7.75 18.72 1.03
CA GLY A 326 -8.85 19.62 1.32
C GLY A 326 -10.14 18.87 1.65
N ARG A 327 -10.51 17.87 0.84
CA ARG A 327 -11.70 17.05 1.07
C ARG A 327 -11.62 16.24 2.37
N GLN A 328 -10.48 15.62 2.66
CA GLN A 328 -10.30 14.82 3.88
C GLN A 328 -10.39 15.69 5.14
N VAL A 329 -9.67 16.80 5.17
CA VAL A 329 -9.69 17.73 6.32
C VAL A 329 -11.09 18.34 6.50
N GLN A 330 -11.76 18.74 5.42
CA GLN A 330 -13.15 19.20 5.48
C GLN A 330 -14.11 18.13 5.99
N GLY A 331 -13.86 16.84 5.72
CA GLY A 331 -14.65 15.74 6.25
C GLY A 331 -14.51 15.53 7.76
N VAL A 332 -13.42 16.00 8.37
CA VAL A 332 -13.16 15.88 9.82
C VAL A 332 -13.62 17.13 10.59
N LEU A 333 -13.67 18.30 9.95
CA LEU A 333 -14.10 19.56 10.58
C LEU A 333 -15.44 19.49 11.34
N PRO A 334 -16.51 18.85 10.80
CA PRO A 334 -17.78 18.73 11.53
C PRO A 334 -17.67 17.97 12.87
N LEU A 335 -16.62 17.16 13.05
CA LEU A 335 -16.39 16.40 14.28
C LEU A 335 -15.82 17.26 15.42
N LEU A 336 -15.34 18.48 15.14
CA LEU A 336 -14.62 19.31 16.10
C LEU A 336 -15.40 19.60 17.39
N ALA A 337 -16.71 19.78 17.30
CA ALA A 337 -17.56 20.06 18.47
C ALA A 337 -17.73 18.84 19.41
N ASP A 338 -17.70 17.63 18.85
CA ASP A 338 -18.04 16.38 19.55
C ASP A 338 -16.84 15.44 19.72
N SER A 339 -15.65 15.86 19.28
CA SER A 339 -14.39 15.10 19.30
C SER A 339 -13.72 15.10 20.68
N LEU A 340 -12.98 14.03 20.97
CA LEU A 340 -12.11 13.98 22.15
C LEU A 340 -10.76 14.68 21.93
N THR A 341 -10.41 14.98 20.68
CA THR A 341 -9.15 15.60 20.25
C THR A 341 -9.37 16.85 19.39
N PRO A 342 -10.18 17.84 19.84
CA PRO A 342 -10.55 18.99 19.02
C PRO A 342 -9.36 19.87 18.61
N GLN A 343 -8.30 19.89 19.42
CA GLN A 343 -7.05 20.60 19.10
C GLN A 343 -6.33 20.01 17.88
N ALA A 344 -6.30 18.67 17.75
CA ALA A 344 -5.66 18.02 16.60
C ALA A 344 -6.39 18.35 15.29
N ILE A 345 -7.73 18.35 15.31
CA ILE A 345 -8.56 18.74 14.17
C ILE A 345 -8.34 20.22 13.81
N ALA A 346 -8.28 21.11 14.81
CA ALA A 346 -8.03 22.53 14.59
C ALA A 346 -6.62 22.80 14.03
N THR A 347 -5.59 22.12 14.54
CA THR A 347 -4.21 22.20 14.04
C THR A 347 -4.14 21.73 12.59
N LEU A 348 -4.79 20.62 12.26
CA LEU A 348 -4.82 20.08 10.89
C LEU A 348 -5.48 21.07 9.91
N HIS A 349 -6.60 21.68 10.31
CA HIS A 349 -7.25 22.70 9.50
C HIS A 349 -6.36 23.94 9.29
N GLN A 350 -5.66 24.38 10.33
CA GLN A 350 -4.73 25.51 10.23
C GLN A 350 -3.51 25.18 9.36
N GLN A 351 -3.00 23.96 9.42
CA GLN A 351 -1.90 23.50 8.56
C GLN A 351 -2.31 23.45 7.09
N LEU A 352 -3.54 23.01 6.79
CA LEU A 352 -4.08 23.05 5.44
C LEU A 352 -4.13 24.49 4.93
N GLN A 353 -4.74 25.42 5.68
CA GLN A 353 -4.82 26.84 5.31
C GLN A 353 -3.45 27.44 5.03
N ARG A 354 -2.48 27.24 5.94
CA ARG A 354 -1.10 27.73 5.74
C ARG A 354 -0.44 27.16 4.50
N SER A 355 -0.69 25.89 4.18
CA SER A 355 -0.10 25.24 3.01
C SER A 355 -0.77 25.72 1.71
N GLU A 356 -2.06 26.03 1.74
CA GLU A 356 -2.80 26.66 0.64
C GLU A 356 -2.34 28.10 0.41
N ASP A 357 -2.15 28.88 1.47
CA ASP A 357 -1.63 30.26 1.41
C ASP A 357 -0.19 30.28 0.89
N GLU A 358 0.67 29.38 1.41
CA GLU A 358 2.06 29.24 0.93
C GLU A 358 2.09 28.83 -0.55
N LEU A 359 1.18 27.96 -1.00
CA LEU A 359 1.05 27.60 -2.40
C LEU A 359 0.63 28.80 -3.25
N ALA A 360 -0.37 29.57 -2.82
CA ALA A 360 -0.84 30.76 -3.52
C ALA A 360 0.28 31.81 -3.66
N ASP A 361 0.96 32.16 -2.57
CA ASP A 361 2.08 33.12 -2.55
C ASP A 361 3.20 32.72 -3.52
N ARG A 362 3.52 31.42 -3.60
CA ARG A 362 4.58 30.89 -4.46
C ARG A 362 4.19 30.87 -5.94
N LEU A 363 2.92 30.59 -6.23
CA LEU A 363 2.41 30.59 -7.61
C LEU A 363 2.20 32.01 -8.14
N GLU A 364 1.74 32.95 -7.31
CA GLU A 364 1.60 34.36 -7.70
C GLU A 364 2.96 34.99 -8.08
N GLN A 365 4.04 34.58 -7.42
CA GLN A 365 5.41 35.00 -7.77
C GLN A 365 5.83 34.54 -9.18
N LEU A 366 5.25 33.46 -9.70
CA LEU A 366 5.56 32.91 -11.03
C LEU A 366 4.70 33.51 -12.13
N GLU A 367 3.44 33.85 -11.85
CA GLU A 367 2.57 34.51 -12.83
C GLU A 367 3.18 35.83 -13.34
N ARG A 368 4.08 36.43 -12.56
CA ARG A 368 4.85 37.63 -12.91
C ARG A 368 6.10 37.37 -13.77
N GLN A 369 6.42 36.11 -14.08
CA GLN A 369 7.56 35.70 -14.89
C GLN A 369 7.09 35.12 -16.24
N PRO A 370 7.87 35.27 -17.33
CA PRO A 370 7.54 34.63 -18.60
C PRO A 370 7.52 33.11 -18.47
N ALA A 371 6.66 32.45 -19.25
CA ALA A 371 6.46 31.00 -19.25
C ALA A 371 7.70 30.24 -19.77
N GLU A 372 8.69 30.08 -18.90
CA GLU A 372 9.81 29.15 -19.08
C GLU A 372 9.60 27.88 -18.25
N VAL A 373 10.45 26.88 -18.45
CA VAL A 373 10.55 25.66 -17.62
C VAL A 373 10.54 26.05 -16.14
N LEU A 374 9.79 25.31 -15.31
CA LEU A 374 9.63 25.68 -13.91
C LEU A 374 10.99 25.66 -13.19
N PRO A 375 11.35 26.72 -12.44
CA PRO A 375 12.65 26.79 -11.79
C PRO A 375 12.77 25.67 -10.74
N ARG A 376 13.90 24.95 -10.74
CA ARG A 376 14.14 23.82 -9.82
C ARG A 376 13.83 24.10 -8.33
N PRO A 377 14.16 25.29 -7.77
CA PRO A 377 13.80 25.62 -6.39
C PRO A 377 12.29 25.59 -6.14
N LEU A 378 11.48 25.98 -7.11
CA LEU A 378 10.02 25.92 -7.01
C LEU A 378 9.55 24.47 -7.01
N LEU A 379 10.03 23.64 -7.92
CA LEU A 379 9.66 22.21 -7.96
C LEU A 379 9.95 21.51 -6.63
N ALA A 380 11.03 21.89 -5.93
CA ALA A 380 11.32 21.40 -4.59
C ALA A 380 10.25 21.84 -3.57
N VAL A 381 9.90 23.13 -3.54
CA VAL A 381 8.86 23.65 -2.65
C VAL A 381 7.51 23.01 -2.92
N LEU A 382 7.12 22.87 -4.19
CA LEU A 382 5.86 22.23 -4.60
C LEU A 382 5.82 20.75 -4.17
N ARG A 383 6.96 20.05 -4.22
CA ARG A 383 7.08 18.68 -3.71
C ARG A 383 6.98 18.60 -2.19
N ASP A 384 7.52 19.59 -1.48
CA ASP A 384 7.38 19.69 -0.02
C ASP A 384 5.93 19.96 0.37
N VAL A 385 5.23 20.84 -0.36
CA VAL A 385 3.77 21.05 -0.21
C VAL A 385 3.01 19.76 -0.51
N GLN A 386 3.34 19.07 -1.61
CA GLN A 386 2.71 17.78 -1.96
C GLN A 386 2.85 16.75 -0.84
N THR A 387 4.05 16.62 -0.28
CA THR A 387 4.35 15.68 0.81
C THR A 387 3.55 16.04 2.06
N ARG A 388 3.46 17.33 2.41
CA ARG A 388 2.62 17.81 3.51
C ARG A 388 1.14 17.52 3.27
N MET A 389 0.63 17.71 2.06
CA MET A 389 -0.76 17.39 1.70
C MET A 389 -1.06 15.89 1.87
N GLN A 390 -0.16 15.01 1.42
CA GLN A 390 -0.28 13.56 1.62
C GLN A 390 -0.26 13.18 3.10
N GLN A 391 0.63 13.77 3.90
CA GLN A 391 0.67 13.55 5.34
C GLN A 391 -0.63 13.98 6.01
N MET A 392 -1.16 15.16 5.67
CA MET A 392 -2.43 15.65 6.20
C MET A 392 -3.62 14.75 5.83
N GLN A 393 -3.63 14.13 4.65
CA GLN A 393 -4.65 13.15 4.30
C GLN A 393 -4.61 11.92 5.21
N VAL A 394 -3.41 11.39 5.46
CA VAL A 394 -3.20 10.23 6.34
C VAL A 394 -3.60 10.58 7.78
N GLU A 395 -3.20 11.75 8.26
CA GLU A 395 -3.55 12.26 9.59
C GLU A 395 -5.06 12.48 9.75
N ALA A 396 -5.72 13.09 8.75
CA ALA A 396 -7.17 13.26 8.73
C ALA A 396 -7.91 11.91 8.81
N ALA A 397 -7.49 10.94 8.00
CA ALA A 397 -8.08 9.61 7.99
C ALA A 397 -7.86 8.88 9.33
N ALA A 398 -6.66 9.00 9.90
CA ALA A 398 -6.32 8.43 11.20
C ALA A 398 -7.15 9.05 12.33
N LEU A 399 -7.33 10.38 12.33
CA LEU A 399 -8.19 11.07 13.30
C LEU A 399 -9.65 10.65 13.16
N GLN A 400 -10.17 10.59 11.93
CA GLN A 400 -11.54 10.14 11.69
C GLN A 400 -11.76 8.71 12.20
N GLN A 401 -10.80 7.82 11.97
CA GLN A 401 -10.87 6.45 12.45
C GLN A 401 -10.76 6.37 13.97
N ALA A 402 -9.84 7.12 14.58
CA ALA A 402 -9.68 7.18 16.04
C ALA A 402 -10.96 7.68 16.74
N GLU A 403 -11.63 8.70 16.21
CA GLU A 403 -12.91 9.19 16.76
C GLU A 403 -14.04 8.15 16.62
N ARG A 404 -14.09 7.40 15.51
CA ARG A 404 -15.04 6.28 15.35
C ARG A 404 -14.77 5.16 16.37
N ASP A 405 -13.52 4.77 16.55
CA ASP A 405 -13.13 3.73 17.49
C ASP A 405 -13.41 4.16 18.94
N ALA A 406 -13.16 5.44 19.26
CA ALA A 406 -13.51 6.04 20.54
C ALA A 406 -15.03 6.04 20.79
N ALA A 407 -15.84 6.45 19.81
CA ALA A 407 -17.31 6.39 19.91
C ALA A 407 -17.80 4.95 20.18
N GLN A 408 -17.28 3.96 19.46
CA GLN A 408 -17.66 2.56 19.63
C GLN A 408 -17.24 2.00 21.00
N ARG A 409 -16.05 2.35 21.48
CA ARG A 409 -15.60 1.98 22.83
C ARG A 409 -16.49 2.61 23.90
N LEU A 410 -16.73 3.92 23.82
CA LEU A 410 -17.56 4.63 24.79
C LEU A 410 -19.02 4.18 24.76
N ALA A 411 -19.55 3.77 23.61
CA ALA A 411 -20.87 3.16 23.52
C ALA A 411 -20.96 1.82 24.28
N ARG A 412 -19.89 1.00 24.23
CA ARG A 412 -19.81 -0.23 25.03
C ARG A 412 -19.71 0.07 26.52
N ASP A 413 -18.87 1.02 26.91
CA ASP A 413 -18.72 1.45 28.29
C ASP A 413 -20.03 2.03 28.84
N LEU A 414 -20.77 2.80 28.03
CA LEU A 414 -22.08 3.34 28.40
C LEU A 414 -23.12 2.23 28.56
N ASN A 415 -23.12 1.21 27.71
CA ASN A 415 -24.01 0.06 27.86
C ASN A 415 -23.74 -0.70 29.17
N GLN A 416 -22.47 -0.88 29.53
CA GLN A 416 -22.09 -1.51 30.79
C GLN A 416 -22.55 -0.65 31.99
N ALA A 417 -22.18 0.64 31.99
CA ALA A 417 -22.56 1.58 33.06
C ALA A 417 -24.08 1.69 33.21
N THR A 418 -24.83 1.69 32.10
CA THR A 418 -26.30 1.70 32.13
C THR A 418 -26.86 0.39 32.69
N THR A 419 -26.23 -0.75 32.44
CA THR A 419 -26.65 -2.04 33.00
C THR A 419 -26.45 -2.07 34.51
N GLU A 420 -25.31 -1.58 34.99
CA GLU A 420 -25.01 -1.43 36.42
C GLU A 420 -25.99 -0.46 37.09
N LEU A 421 -26.21 0.71 36.47
CA LEU A 421 -27.18 1.70 36.91
C LEU A 421 -28.59 1.11 37.02
N ASN A 422 -29.06 0.37 36.01
CA ASN A 422 -30.37 -0.26 36.01
C ASN A 422 -30.52 -1.30 37.13
N ARG A 423 -29.47 -2.07 37.41
CA ARG A 423 -29.48 -3.04 38.54
C ARG A 423 -29.55 -2.32 39.88
N ALA A 424 -28.73 -1.29 40.08
CA ALA A 424 -28.76 -0.47 41.29
C ALA A 424 -30.13 0.19 41.48
N TRP A 425 -30.70 0.76 40.41
CA TRP A 425 -32.03 1.36 40.41
C TRP A 425 -33.12 0.35 40.79
N GLN A 426 -33.10 -0.85 40.21
CA GLN A 426 -34.04 -1.92 40.57
C GLN A 426 -33.89 -2.38 42.02
N ALA A 427 -32.68 -2.42 42.56
CA ALA A 427 -32.44 -2.75 43.96
C ALA A 427 -33.01 -1.67 44.88
N LEU A 428 -32.78 -0.38 44.58
CA LEU A 428 -33.35 0.73 45.32
C LEU A 428 -34.89 0.70 45.28
N GLN A 429 -35.49 0.52 44.11
CA GLN A 429 -36.96 0.47 43.92
C GLN A 429 -37.63 -0.67 44.70
N ARG A 430 -36.92 -1.79 44.96
CA ARG A 430 -37.44 -2.86 45.83
C ARG A 430 -37.43 -2.49 47.31
N THR A 431 -36.50 -1.63 47.72
CA THR A 431 -36.38 -1.15 49.11
C THR A 431 -37.32 0.01 49.37
N LEU A 432 -37.37 0.98 48.45
CA LEU A 432 -38.22 2.16 48.49
C LEU A 432 -38.66 2.52 47.06
N PRO A 433 -39.95 2.33 46.71
CA PRO A 433 -40.47 2.78 45.43
C PRO A 433 -40.50 4.31 45.38
N LEU A 434 -39.62 4.92 44.59
CA LEU A 434 -39.53 6.38 44.47
C LEU A 434 -40.60 6.94 43.53
N ALA A 435 -41.20 8.07 43.90
CA ALA A 435 -42.12 8.83 43.06
C ALA A 435 -41.39 9.48 41.87
N GLU A 436 -42.10 9.69 40.75
CA GLU A 436 -41.52 10.30 39.54
C GLU A 436 -40.97 11.72 39.77
N GLY A 437 -41.49 12.42 40.77
CA GLY A 437 -41.08 13.78 41.12
C GLY A 437 -39.73 13.86 41.86
N ASP A 438 -39.25 12.74 42.41
CA ASP A 438 -38.03 12.65 43.20
C ASP A 438 -36.79 13.03 42.37
N LEU A 439 -35.83 13.72 42.99
CA LEU A 439 -34.65 14.23 42.30
C LEU A 439 -33.80 13.11 41.70
N LEU A 440 -33.67 11.99 42.42
CA LEU A 440 -32.89 10.83 41.99
C LEU A 440 -33.60 10.09 40.85
N ALA A 441 -34.92 9.99 40.91
CA ALA A 441 -35.75 9.48 39.82
C ALA A 441 -35.63 10.34 38.55
N LYS A 442 -35.68 11.68 38.68
CA LYS A 442 -35.50 12.61 37.55
C LYS A 442 -34.13 12.48 36.90
N LYS A 443 -33.05 12.40 37.71
CA LYS A 443 -31.68 12.19 37.21
C LYS A 443 -31.57 10.87 36.41
N TYR A 444 -32.13 9.79 36.93
CA TYR A 444 -32.14 8.48 36.26
C TYR A 444 -32.83 8.54 34.89
N HIS A 445 -34.05 9.08 34.82
CA HIS A 445 -34.80 9.19 33.56
C HIS A 445 -34.14 10.16 32.57
N GLY A 446 -33.58 11.27 33.05
CA GLY A 446 -32.84 12.24 32.22
C GLY A 446 -31.64 11.61 31.51
N LEU A 447 -30.85 10.80 32.22
CA LEU A 447 -29.72 10.08 31.61
C LEU A 447 -30.16 9.10 30.52
N LEU A 448 -31.27 8.40 30.72
CA LEU A 448 -31.81 7.48 29.71
C LEU A 448 -32.28 8.20 28.43
N GLN A 449 -32.80 9.42 28.55
CA GLN A 449 -33.20 10.24 27.40
C GLN A 449 -31.97 10.75 26.61
N GLN A 450 -30.98 11.30 27.31
CA GLN A 450 -29.77 11.87 26.71
C GLN A 450 -28.93 10.84 25.94
N ARG A 451 -29.07 9.54 26.26
CA ARG A 451 -28.38 8.45 25.56
C ARG A 451 -28.63 8.43 24.04
N ARG A 452 -29.84 8.79 23.58
CA ARG A 452 -30.15 8.78 22.15
C ARG A 452 -29.43 9.90 21.40
N GLU A 453 -29.34 11.07 22.02
CA GLU A 453 -28.71 12.26 21.44
C GLU A 453 -27.19 12.13 21.34
N ALA A 454 -26.57 11.37 22.25
CA ALA A 454 -25.13 11.11 22.27
C ALA A 454 -24.67 10.03 21.28
N GLN A 455 -25.57 9.37 20.55
CA GLN A 455 -25.20 8.23 19.70
C GLN A 455 -24.18 8.64 18.62
N GLY A 456 -23.05 7.92 18.57
CA GLY A 456 -21.98 8.16 17.59
C GLY A 456 -21.10 9.38 17.90
N ARG A 457 -21.30 10.05 19.03
CA ARG A 457 -20.58 11.28 19.42
C ARG A 457 -19.68 11.02 20.63
N PRO A 458 -18.36 10.97 20.47
CA PRO A 458 -17.41 10.60 21.53
C PRO A 458 -17.53 11.43 22.81
N LEU A 459 -17.48 12.76 22.72
CA LEU A 459 -17.49 13.63 23.90
C LEU A 459 -18.81 13.53 24.70
N PRO A 460 -20.01 13.59 24.08
CA PRO A 460 -21.26 13.30 24.78
C PRO A 460 -21.31 11.92 25.43
N LEU A 461 -20.82 10.87 24.76
CA LEU A 461 -20.80 9.52 25.34
C LEU A 461 -19.90 9.45 26.57
N GLN A 462 -18.73 10.08 26.56
CA GLN A 462 -17.82 10.11 27.71
C GLN A 462 -18.49 10.75 28.94
N LYS A 463 -19.17 11.88 28.75
CA LYS A 463 -19.91 12.56 29.82
C LYS A 463 -21.01 11.68 30.40
N LEU A 464 -21.76 10.97 29.55
CA LEU A 464 -22.82 10.06 30.00
C LEU A 464 -22.28 8.83 30.75
N VAL A 465 -21.14 8.27 30.34
CA VAL A 465 -20.49 7.17 31.08
C VAL A 465 -20.14 7.61 32.50
N ALA A 466 -19.53 8.79 32.65
CA ALA A 466 -19.20 9.34 33.96
C ALA A 466 -20.44 9.58 34.82
N ALA A 467 -21.46 10.25 34.26
CA ALA A 467 -22.70 10.55 34.96
C ALA A 467 -23.49 9.28 35.36
N ALA A 468 -23.49 8.24 34.52
CA ALA A 468 -24.13 6.97 34.85
C ALA A 468 -23.42 6.27 36.02
N ARG A 469 -22.08 6.30 36.07
CA ARG A 469 -21.29 5.72 37.17
C ARG A 469 -21.48 6.48 38.47
N GLU A 470 -21.46 7.81 38.41
CA GLU A 470 -21.72 8.68 39.57
C GLU A 470 -23.12 8.40 40.15
N LEU A 471 -24.16 8.43 39.32
CA LEU A 471 -25.52 8.14 39.77
C LEU A 471 -25.66 6.70 40.30
N THR A 472 -24.95 5.73 39.73
CA THR A 472 -24.94 4.36 40.25
C THR A 472 -24.37 4.31 41.67
N ALA A 473 -23.26 5.02 41.93
CA ALA A 473 -22.67 5.08 43.26
C ALA A 473 -23.60 5.76 44.28
N ASP A 474 -24.26 6.85 43.88
CA ASP A 474 -25.27 7.52 44.71
C ASP A 474 -26.42 6.56 45.07
N ILE A 475 -26.98 5.87 44.06
CA ILE A 475 -28.07 4.90 44.25
C ILE A 475 -27.66 3.75 45.18
N VAL A 476 -26.47 3.18 44.98
CA VAL A 476 -25.97 2.08 45.83
C VAL A 476 -25.80 2.55 47.26
N THR A 477 -25.24 3.74 47.48
CA THR A 477 -25.06 4.32 48.82
C THR A 477 -26.41 4.52 49.51
N SER A 478 -27.38 5.11 48.82
CA SER A 478 -28.74 5.30 49.35
C SER A 478 -29.43 3.96 49.61
N HIS A 479 -29.30 2.99 48.71
CA HIS A 479 -29.88 1.66 48.88
C HIS A 479 -29.32 0.94 50.11
N ASP A 480 -27.99 0.93 50.29
CA ASP A 480 -27.35 0.29 51.43
C ASP A 480 -27.71 0.97 52.75
N TYR A 481 -27.78 2.30 52.77
CA TYR A 481 -28.26 3.08 53.91
C TYR A 481 -29.68 2.68 54.30
N LEU A 482 -30.62 2.75 53.34
CA LEU A 482 -32.02 2.41 53.57
C LEU A 482 -32.19 0.96 54.00
N ARG A 483 -31.50 0.01 53.35
CA ARG A 483 -31.58 -1.42 53.69
C ARG A 483 -31.17 -1.66 55.15
N LEU A 484 -30.03 -1.14 55.57
CA LEU A 484 -29.54 -1.28 56.94
C LEU A 484 -30.50 -0.64 57.95
N ARG A 485 -31.00 0.56 57.65
CA ARG A 485 -31.93 1.29 58.51
C ARG A 485 -33.29 0.61 58.62
N PHE A 486 -33.84 0.09 57.54
CA PHE A 486 -35.09 -0.67 57.57
C PHE A 486 -34.94 -1.99 58.31
N GLU A 487 -33.81 -2.68 58.18
CA GLU A 487 -33.54 -3.90 58.96
C GLU A 487 -33.48 -3.58 60.46
N ASN A 488 -32.77 -2.52 60.84
CA ASN A 488 -32.67 -2.08 62.23
C ASN A 488 -34.02 -1.61 62.78
N LEU A 489 -34.79 -0.83 62.02
CA LEU A 489 -36.15 -0.43 62.40
C LEU A 489 -37.05 -1.66 62.57
N GLY A 490 -36.97 -2.65 61.67
CA GLY A 490 -37.72 -3.89 61.78
C GLY A 490 -37.36 -4.72 63.03
N LYS A 491 -36.08 -4.73 63.43
CA LYS A 491 -35.64 -5.33 64.71
C LYS A 491 -36.20 -4.55 65.89
N LEU A 492 -36.03 -3.23 65.90
CA LEU A 492 -36.55 -2.35 66.97
C LEU A 492 -38.06 -2.55 67.15
N VAL A 493 -38.87 -2.49 66.09
CA VAL A 493 -40.32 -2.69 66.16
C VAL A 493 -40.69 -4.06 66.74
N ARG A 494 -39.88 -5.10 66.51
CA ARG A 494 -40.10 -6.45 67.03
C ARG A 494 -39.71 -6.58 68.50
N ASP A 495 -38.61 -5.96 68.91
CA ASP A 495 -37.99 -6.13 70.22
C ASP A 495 -38.60 -5.17 71.26
N TYR A 496 -39.10 -4.01 70.82
CA TYR A 496 -39.65 -2.98 71.70
C TYR A 496 -40.81 -3.44 72.60
N PRO A 497 -41.75 -4.32 72.18
CA PRO A 497 -42.77 -4.84 73.08
C PRO A 497 -42.17 -5.56 74.30
N GLN A 498 -41.12 -6.36 74.10
CA GLN A 498 -40.44 -7.05 75.20
C GLN A 498 -39.66 -6.05 76.07
N PHE A 499 -38.99 -5.08 75.44
CA PHE A 499 -38.30 -4.00 76.14
C PHE A 499 -39.26 -3.22 77.04
N VAL A 500 -40.41 -2.78 76.52
CA VAL A 500 -41.46 -2.09 77.31
C VAL A 500 -41.94 -2.96 78.47
N SER A 501 -42.20 -4.25 78.24
CA SER A 501 -42.63 -5.16 79.31
C SER A 501 -41.58 -5.35 80.40
N ALA A 502 -40.29 -5.39 80.06
CA ALA A 502 -39.21 -5.44 81.05
C ALA A 502 -39.18 -4.16 81.89
N VAL A 503 -39.23 -2.99 81.25
CA VAL A 503 -39.29 -1.69 81.95
C VAL A 503 -40.50 -1.59 82.88
N GLU A 504 -41.67 -2.10 82.44
CA GLU A 504 -42.88 -2.16 83.27
C GLU A 504 -42.73 -3.09 84.47
N GLN A 505 -42.07 -4.25 84.30
CA GLN A 505 -41.84 -5.21 85.38
C GLN A 505 -40.90 -4.64 86.44
N ASP A 506 -39.79 -4.05 86.02
CA ASP A 506 -38.81 -3.45 86.91
C ASP A 506 -39.44 -2.30 87.73
N ALA A 507 -40.25 -1.47 87.08
CA ALA A 507 -40.90 -0.33 87.74
C ALA A 507 -42.20 -0.68 88.50
N ALA A 508 -42.66 -1.94 88.48
CA ALA A 508 -44.05 -2.30 88.81
C ALA A 508 -44.49 -1.85 90.22
N GLN A 509 -43.57 -1.89 91.19
CA GLN A 509 -43.85 -1.58 92.59
C GLN A 509 -43.71 -0.08 92.92
N TRP A 510 -43.09 0.70 92.03
CA TRP A 510 -42.70 2.09 92.29
C TRP A 510 -43.55 3.07 91.47
N ARG A 511 -44.45 3.80 92.12
CA ARG A 511 -45.27 4.81 91.43
C ARG A 511 -44.42 5.95 90.84
N CYS A 512 -43.35 6.35 91.52
CA CYS A 512 -42.48 7.44 91.08
C CYS A 512 -41.76 7.16 89.74
N LEU A 513 -41.52 5.89 89.40
CA LEU A 513 -40.85 5.46 88.16
C LEU A 513 -41.81 5.37 86.96
N GLN A 514 -43.12 5.52 87.16
CA GLN A 514 -44.12 5.41 86.09
C GLN A 514 -43.98 6.50 85.02
N THR A 515 -43.34 7.63 85.35
CA THR A 515 -43.06 8.71 84.38
C THR A 515 -42.07 8.25 83.31
N GLN A 516 -40.98 7.58 83.70
CA GLN A 516 -39.98 7.02 82.79
C GLN A 516 -40.59 5.86 81.97
N VAL A 517 -41.41 5.00 82.58
CA VAL A 517 -42.17 3.97 81.88
C VAL A 517 -43.05 4.58 80.78
N ALA A 518 -43.77 5.67 81.09
CA ALA A 518 -44.61 6.37 80.11
C ALA A 518 -43.80 6.95 78.94
N GLN A 519 -42.63 7.51 79.20
CA GLN A 519 -41.72 8.01 78.15
C GLN A 519 -41.22 6.91 77.23
N VAL A 520 -40.84 5.75 77.79
CA VAL A 520 -40.42 4.57 77.00
C VAL A 520 -41.57 4.07 76.12
N LYS A 521 -42.81 4.04 76.65
CA LYS A 521 -44.02 3.68 75.88
C LYS A 521 -44.32 4.68 74.76
N GLU A 522 -44.22 5.97 75.03
CA GLU A 522 -44.43 7.02 74.02
C GLU A 522 -43.41 6.88 72.87
N CYS A 523 -42.14 6.65 73.20
CA CYS A 523 -41.10 6.41 72.20
C CYS A 523 -41.36 5.13 71.39
N ALA A 524 -41.81 4.05 72.04
CA ALA A 524 -42.18 2.80 71.37
C ALA A 524 -43.32 3.01 70.36
N MET A 525 -44.36 3.75 70.77
CA MET A 525 -45.46 4.14 69.88
C MET A 525 -44.97 5.00 68.72
N GLY A 526 -44.09 5.97 68.98
CA GLY A 526 -43.48 6.81 67.94
C GLY A 526 -42.73 5.98 66.90
N ILE A 527 -41.90 5.02 67.34
CA ILE A 527 -41.18 4.09 66.44
C ILE A 527 -42.16 3.28 65.58
N GLN A 528 -43.25 2.79 66.17
CA GLN A 528 -44.27 2.05 65.44
C GLN A 528 -45.02 2.93 64.42
N GLN A 529 -45.29 4.20 64.75
CA GLN A 529 -45.90 5.15 63.81
C GLN A 529 -44.97 5.46 62.64
N VAL A 530 -43.68 5.67 62.90
CA VAL A 530 -42.70 5.88 61.82
C VAL A 530 -42.63 4.65 60.91
N TRP A 531 -42.61 3.43 61.45
CA TRP A 531 -42.64 2.20 60.65
C TRP A 531 -43.81 2.11 59.66
N GLN A 532 -44.99 2.63 60.05
CA GLN A 532 -46.15 2.68 59.15
C GLN A 532 -46.01 3.76 58.07
N LYS A 533 -45.48 4.93 58.43
CA LYS A 533 -45.31 6.07 57.50
C LYS A 533 -44.23 5.81 56.44
N VAL A 534 -43.11 5.23 56.86
CA VAL A 534 -41.90 5.06 56.04
C VAL A 534 -42.14 4.21 54.79
N LYS A 535 -43.16 3.34 54.82
CA LYS A 535 -43.54 2.48 53.68
C LYS A 535 -44.31 3.21 52.59
N GLY A 536 -44.79 4.42 52.84
CA GLY A 536 -45.70 5.15 51.94
C GLY A 536 -45.24 6.53 51.49
N THR A 537 -44.06 7.00 51.91
CA THR A 537 -43.52 8.32 51.54
C THR A 537 -43.23 8.42 50.04
N GLY A 538 -42.48 7.46 49.50
CA GLY A 538 -42.06 7.48 48.09
C GLY A 538 -41.03 8.57 47.75
N TRP A 539 -40.56 9.34 48.72
CA TRP A 539 -39.52 10.37 48.58
C TRP A 539 -38.29 9.99 49.39
N LEU A 540 -37.10 10.09 48.79
CA LEU A 540 -35.86 9.63 49.44
C LEU A 540 -35.53 10.47 50.69
N ASP A 541 -35.59 11.79 50.57
CA ASP A 541 -35.22 12.73 51.64
C ASP A 541 -36.15 12.60 52.84
N GLU A 542 -37.47 12.58 52.61
CA GLU A 542 -38.46 12.36 53.67
C GLU A 542 -38.26 11.01 54.37
N THR A 543 -37.86 9.98 53.63
CA THR A 543 -37.58 8.65 54.19
C THR A 543 -36.33 8.68 55.08
N HIS A 544 -35.28 9.41 54.68
CA HIS A 544 -34.10 9.61 55.53
C HIS A 544 -34.45 10.34 56.82
N GLU A 545 -35.25 11.41 56.75
CA GLU A 545 -35.68 12.18 57.92
C GLU A 545 -36.47 11.31 58.91
N LEU A 546 -37.42 10.52 58.42
CA LEU A 546 -38.19 9.59 59.26
C LEU A 546 -37.29 8.52 59.90
N LEU A 547 -36.31 7.98 59.17
CA LEU A 547 -35.38 6.98 59.72
C LEU A 547 -34.43 7.59 60.77
N ASP A 548 -34.06 8.85 60.63
CA ASP A 548 -33.28 9.58 61.64
C ASP A 548 -34.13 9.92 62.88
N GLU A 549 -35.43 10.20 62.72
CA GLU A 549 -36.38 10.35 63.84
C GLU A 549 -36.43 9.09 64.71
N VAL A 550 -36.45 7.89 64.10
CA VAL A 550 -36.40 6.60 64.84
C VAL A 550 -35.16 6.52 65.73
N LYS A 551 -34.01 6.96 65.22
CA LYS A 551 -32.76 6.95 66.01
C LYS A 551 -32.90 7.85 67.23
N GLN A 552 -33.49 9.04 67.08
CA GLN A 552 -33.71 9.96 68.20
C GLN A 552 -34.70 9.39 69.22
N LEU A 553 -35.81 8.79 68.77
CA LEU A 553 -36.77 8.12 69.64
C LEU A 553 -36.15 6.94 70.40
N HIS A 554 -35.31 6.15 69.73
CA HIS A 554 -34.62 5.04 70.36
C HIS A 554 -33.65 5.51 71.45
N GLN A 555 -32.84 6.53 71.15
CA GLN A 555 -31.92 7.13 72.13
C GLN A 555 -32.67 7.69 73.33
N ARG A 556 -33.79 8.40 73.12
CA ARG A 556 -34.63 8.93 74.21
C ARG A 556 -35.18 7.81 75.10
N ALA A 557 -35.65 6.71 74.51
CA ALA A 557 -36.13 5.55 75.27
C ALA A 557 -35.01 4.89 76.09
N GLN A 558 -33.81 4.75 75.51
CA GLN A 558 -32.65 4.20 76.22
C GLN A 558 -32.24 5.08 77.40
N THR A 559 -32.18 6.41 77.22
CA THR A 559 -31.88 7.33 78.31
C THR A 559 -32.90 7.22 79.45
N ALA A 560 -34.20 7.21 79.12
CA ALA A 560 -35.26 7.07 80.14
C ALA A 560 -35.16 5.75 80.91
N TYR A 561 -34.77 4.65 80.24
CA TYR A 561 -34.56 3.36 80.88
C TYR A 561 -33.31 3.35 81.77
N THR A 562 -32.18 3.90 81.31
CA THR A 562 -30.97 4.02 82.13
C THR A 562 -31.22 4.85 83.38
N ASP A 563 -31.98 5.95 83.27
CA ASP A 563 -32.36 6.76 84.43
C ASP A 563 -33.24 5.95 85.40
N LEU A 564 -34.16 5.14 84.88
CA LEU A 564 -35.00 4.24 85.69
C LEU A 564 -34.16 3.19 86.41
N GLU A 565 -33.25 2.50 85.72
CA GLU A 565 -32.36 1.49 86.33
C GLU A 565 -31.51 2.09 87.44
N GLN A 566 -30.95 3.29 87.24
CA GLN A 566 -30.17 3.97 88.28
C GLN A 566 -31.00 4.26 89.53
N GLN A 567 -32.24 4.73 89.36
CA GLN A 567 -33.14 5.00 90.48
C GLN A 567 -33.57 3.71 91.18
N LEU A 568 -33.87 2.67 90.43
CA LEU A 568 -34.25 1.36 90.95
C LEU A 568 -33.10 0.73 91.75
N GLN A 569 -31.87 0.79 91.24
CA GLN A 569 -30.69 0.31 91.95
C GLN A 569 -30.47 1.07 93.26
N GLN A 570 -30.75 2.38 93.30
CA GLN A 570 -30.69 3.15 94.54
C GLN A 570 -31.74 2.67 95.55
N PHE A 571 -32.96 2.42 95.11
CA PHE A 571 -34.01 1.88 95.98
C PHE A 571 -33.66 0.49 96.49
N ASP A 572 -33.24 -0.42 95.62
CA ASP A 572 -32.87 -1.81 95.96
C ASP A 572 -31.69 -1.87 96.94
N ASN A 573 -30.70 -0.99 96.80
CA ASN A 573 -29.58 -0.93 97.73
C ASN A 573 -30.03 -0.59 99.15
N ILE A 574 -30.97 0.37 99.29
CA ILE A 574 -31.52 0.76 100.58
C ILE A 574 -32.44 -0.35 101.11
N VAL A 575 -33.31 -0.90 100.27
CA VAL A 575 -34.20 -2.02 100.62
C VAL A 575 -33.39 -3.22 101.12
N ALA A 576 -32.37 -3.65 100.38
CA ALA A 576 -31.51 -4.76 100.78
C ALA A 576 -30.69 -4.47 102.03
N HIS A 577 -30.40 -3.19 102.33
CA HIS A 577 -29.77 -2.81 103.60
C HIS A 577 -30.75 -2.93 104.77
N ILE A 578 -31.98 -2.43 104.59
CA ILE A 578 -33.08 -2.57 105.55
C ILE A 578 -33.35 -4.04 105.85
N GLU A 579 -33.52 -4.87 104.82
CA GLU A 579 -33.80 -6.31 104.93
C GLU A 579 -32.67 -7.07 105.63
N ARG A 580 -31.40 -6.86 105.23
CA ARG A 580 -30.25 -7.46 105.92
C ARG A 580 -30.18 -7.07 107.40
N THR A 581 -30.54 -5.83 107.71
CA THR A 581 -30.55 -5.36 109.10
C THR A 581 -31.72 -5.98 109.88
N ILE A 582 -32.89 -6.15 109.24
CA ILE A 582 -34.02 -6.90 109.80
C ILE A 582 -33.62 -8.36 110.08
N ASP A 583 -33.04 -9.05 109.11
CA ASP A 583 -32.59 -10.44 109.23
C ASP A 583 -31.54 -10.62 110.34
N TYR A 584 -30.59 -9.69 110.44
CA TYR A 584 -29.61 -9.66 111.53
C TYR A 584 -30.28 -9.51 112.90
N VAL A 585 -31.23 -8.57 113.03
CA VAL A 585 -31.97 -8.35 114.28
C VAL A 585 -32.85 -9.54 114.63
N GLN A 586 -33.50 -10.17 113.65
CA GLN A 586 -34.33 -11.37 113.86
C GLN A 586 -33.51 -12.62 114.18
N GLY A 587 -32.33 -12.78 113.58
CA GLY A 587 -31.38 -13.86 113.91
C GLY A 587 -30.76 -13.70 115.30
N ALA A 588 -30.51 -12.46 115.73
CA ALA A 588 -30.05 -12.13 117.09
C ALA A 588 -31.16 -12.18 118.15
N ALA A 589 -32.44 -12.13 117.74
CA ALA A 589 -33.60 -12.19 118.65
C ALA A 589 -33.71 -13.49 119.45
N GLY A 590 -32.93 -14.52 119.09
CA GLY A 590 -32.84 -15.78 119.83
C GLY A 590 -32.36 -15.64 121.28
N GLU A 591 -31.70 -14.55 121.68
CA GLU A 591 -31.12 -14.49 123.04
C GLU A 591 -31.43 -13.24 123.90
N MET A 592 -31.85 -12.06 123.40
CA MET A 592 -32.07 -10.88 124.30
C MET A 592 -33.13 -9.81 123.91
N MET A 593 -33.99 -9.97 122.89
CA MET A 593 -34.93 -8.90 122.47
C MET A 593 -36.44 -9.17 122.70
N ASP A 594 -37.20 -8.10 122.98
CA ASP A 594 -38.68 -8.12 123.09
C ASP A 594 -39.34 -8.21 121.70
N ASN A 595 -39.92 -9.37 121.40
CA ASN A 595 -40.66 -9.63 120.17
C ASN A 595 -41.80 -8.62 119.92
N GLY A 596 -42.40 -8.03 120.96
CA GLY A 596 -43.44 -7.00 120.84
C GLY A 596 -42.92 -5.63 120.37
N ARG A 597 -41.63 -5.33 120.58
CA ARG A 597 -40.96 -4.13 120.06
C ARG A 597 -40.52 -4.34 118.61
N ILE A 598 -39.98 -5.52 118.29
CA ILE A 598 -39.59 -5.90 116.93
C ILE A 598 -40.81 -5.84 115.99
N ASN A 599 -41.93 -6.47 116.35
CA ASN A 599 -43.14 -6.46 115.51
C ASN A 599 -43.73 -5.06 115.29
N ARG A 600 -43.59 -4.13 116.26
CA ARG A 600 -44.04 -2.74 116.11
C ARG A 600 -43.18 -1.95 115.14
N VAL A 601 -41.86 -2.13 115.19
CA VAL A 601 -40.95 -1.47 114.25
C VAL A 601 -41.10 -2.04 112.84
N LEU A 602 -41.27 -3.36 112.69
CA LEU A 602 -41.58 -3.97 111.40
C LEU A 602 -42.89 -3.42 110.81
N GLY A 603 -43.94 -3.25 111.61
CA GLY A 603 -45.17 -2.59 111.14
C GLY A 603 -44.99 -1.12 110.74
N MET A 604 -44.05 -0.39 111.33
CA MET A 604 -43.70 0.98 110.90
C MET A 604 -42.87 0.97 109.61
N VAL A 605 -41.98 -0.01 109.45
CA VAL A 605 -41.19 -0.22 108.24
C VAL A 605 -42.11 -0.58 107.07
N ASP A 606 -43.06 -1.49 107.26
CA ASP A 606 -44.08 -1.83 106.26
C ASP A 606 -44.89 -0.60 105.84
N MET A 607 -45.27 0.25 106.79
CA MET A 607 -45.95 1.52 106.49
C MET A 607 -45.08 2.47 105.65
N GLN A 608 -43.77 2.53 105.93
CA GLN A 608 -42.84 3.36 105.17
C GLN A 608 -42.52 2.77 103.79
N TYR A 609 -42.50 1.43 103.63
CA TYR A 609 -42.46 0.79 102.31
C TYR A 609 -43.70 1.12 101.49
N ASP A 610 -44.90 1.04 102.09
CA ASP A 610 -46.14 1.45 101.43
C ASP A 610 -46.13 2.93 101.02
N GLU A 611 -45.58 3.81 101.86
CA GLU A 611 -45.40 5.24 101.56
C GLU A 611 -44.39 5.43 100.41
N ALA A 612 -43.31 4.66 100.39
CA ALA A 612 -42.30 4.70 99.33
C ALA A 612 -42.85 4.21 97.98
N TYR A 613 -43.58 3.10 97.96
CA TYR A 613 -44.21 2.56 96.75
C TYR A 613 -45.27 3.50 96.16
N ARG A 614 -45.98 4.25 97.01
CA ARG A 614 -47.02 5.22 96.58
C ARG A 614 -46.51 6.63 96.33
N ALA A 615 -45.22 6.89 96.57
CA ALA A 615 -44.63 8.21 96.42
C ALA A 615 -44.78 8.76 94.98
N ALA A 616 -45.00 10.07 94.87
CA ALA A 616 -45.16 10.72 93.58
C ALA A 616 -43.82 11.02 92.90
N THR A 617 -42.75 11.21 93.68
CA THR A 617 -41.40 11.50 93.19
C THR A 617 -40.36 10.52 93.77
N CYS A 618 -39.24 10.33 93.06
CA CYS A 618 -38.16 9.44 93.52
C CYS A 618 -37.56 9.93 94.84
N GLU A 619 -37.44 11.25 95.03
CA GLU A 619 -36.96 11.85 96.28
C GLU A 619 -37.86 11.51 97.47
N GLN A 620 -39.18 11.51 97.26
CA GLN A 620 -40.14 11.13 98.31
C GLN A 620 -40.07 9.63 98.63
N ALA A 621 -39.92 8.78 97.61
CA ALA A 621 -39.73 7.34 97.80
C ALA A 621 -38.45 7.05 98.60
N LEU A 622 -37.35 7.69 98.22
CA LEU A 622 -36.05 7.55 98.88
C LEU A 622 -36.10 8.05 100.34
N ALA A 623 -36.76 9.19 100.60
CA ALA A 623 -36.93 9.70 101.96
C ALA A 623 -37.80 8.79 102.85
N ALA A 624 -38.80 8.11 102.29
CA ALA A 624 -39.58 7.10 103.02
C ALA A 624 -38.75 5.84 103.32
N LEU A 625 -37.94 5.36 102.36
CA LEU A 625 -37.02 4.25 102.58
C LEU A 625 -35.94 4.58 103.62
N GLN A 626 -35.36 5.78 103.58
CA GLN A 626 -34.40 6.23 104.60
C GLN A 626 -35.03 6.35 105.99
N ARG A 627 -36.32 6.72 106.08
CA ARG A 627 -37.05 6.67 107.34
C ARG A 627 -37.23 5.23 107.82
N ALA A 628 -37.59 4.29 106.94
CA ALA A 628 -37.67 2.86 107.25
C ALA A 628 -36.32 2.32 107.76
N GLU A 629 -35.23 2.65 107.08
CA GLU A 629 -33.86 2.33 107.48
C GLU A 629 -33.51 2.89 108.86
N SER A 630 -33.90 4.14 109.16
CA SER A 630 -33.68 4.73 110.49
C SER A 630 -34.42 3.98 111.60
N PHE A 631 -35.65 3.50 111.33
CA PHE A 631 -36.43 2.70 112.28
C PHE A 631 -35.78 1.35 112.58
N VAL A 632 -35.26 0.66 111.55
CA VAL A 632 -34.55 -0.62 111.72
C VAL A 632 -33.19 -0.42 112.42
N ASN A 633 -32.43 0.61 112.06
CA ASN A 633 -31.17 0.93 112.74
C ASN A 633 -31.38 1.32 114.23
N GLY A 634 -32.54 1.90 114.56
CA GLY A 634 -32.97 2.14 115.94
C GLY A 634 -33.19 0.88 116.78
N LEU A 635 -33.39 -0.29 116.16
CA LEU A 635 -33.43 -1.58 116.84
C LEU A 635 -32.03 -2.10 117.18
N VAL A 636 -31.04 -1.88 116.29
CA VAL A 636 -29.65 -2.30 116.48
C VAL A 636 -28.93 -1.45 117.55
N THR A 637 -29.22 -0.16 117.57
CA THR A 637 -28.60 0.82 118.50
C THR A 637 -29.30 0.90 119.87
N GLY A 638 -30.49 0.31 119.98
CA GLY A 638 -31.29 0.24 121.20
C GLY A 638 -31.31 -1.15 121.86
N ALA A 639 -30.40 -2.03 121.44
CA ALA A 639 -29.95 -3.24 122.14
C ALA A 639 -28.59 -2.92 122.78
#